data_AF-A0A950CWG3-F1
#
_entry.id   AF-A0A950CWG3-F1
#
_cell.length_a   1.000
_cell.length_b   1.000
_cell.length_c   1.000
_cell.angle_alpha   90.00
_cell.angle_beta   90.00
_cell.angle_gamma   90.00
#
_symmetry.space_group_name_H-M   'P 1'
#
loop_
_entity.id
_entity.type
_entity.pdbx_description
1 polymer ?
#
loop_
_entity_poly.entity_id
_entity_poly.type
_entity_poly.pdbx_seq_one_letter_code
_entity_poly.pdbx_strand_id
1 'polypeptide(L)'
;VPLVYGIGWIKAFIIFSRNDGNMTHMEALLSMGTIQGVMKVVVNDIEIPQAVPGHDMTATGWFSVVTTGTRQGSFNLDFSDSNGNPLGDPYGSMAVLSIVVPNRISSGRSLPNVEVLLQGMQIDSFNLDGSFQATAYTNNPAWVILDILRRSGWSIADLNLPTFAVSAAFCQELLNTTDLNGNPLQVPRYECNLVLTKRQSAATLIRGIRVASSLMLRYGYTGLLELLPETTIAAQQPTLPDGSNSTETLFGGWPAYEFSDASAPFSGIVRNPNGSSSVRLTSRTIAETSNRLSVEFQDESNEYQQDSLSVVDAGDSSLIGYEISSQSTALGIANFSQATRVLLRQLDKSTKGNLFIQFQTSFRALKVRPGDIITVTYAKEGLQRVPFRVTKLSPSMNYEVVTILAQIHDDDWYSDNPTVLRNAGRQPAAQTRVPRPLIGVNAHLSPTGTFESFDFAISEAIHAQQDGTATDILTVSFSQPSNPSPNSPGLPLVSLSPQFTSAGGTLQGGSNLYYAVSAIDGSGNEGMLSYTIPCAVPSGTNANTVTISGLSFPPGAASFNVYRGSTPQLLYRIASRVPVAGSYTDTGAAPQPVGPPDPSFDHANFYYRYEYAGPFPATIFSSTTVGWSDMGANNLVYAGRVVRIIEGTGAGQERSISSNTQSTLTVMPAWSTVPDSSSVFVIVDSSWRFAAITASSPAQFEIPYQTGTAIQISGRAANVNNLEASPDLCPLTRWTLGGGQTDVGTAGIPGFSVAVPGGGDVVLSGVGFSNLANTSSVSSGTLQLYWWNELLAANSYSLASAVDAVTQSITLAEAASPNPGDVIQIDAELMSIVSVNAAANMYSVVRGVLSSTPTAHNAGAAVLHLSSSNVIVPFAPGFFENRASLNYLHTFNLPDARICAAEFFVSNSFGSSQANQVCYTGLPDGGLRTLSGGQFSIQVGGNLATQQNAAPPLFIEAAHAVRDIRASVNQAASGYNISIDILQNGVEYCQLQIPSGATTSNIIDGASLPALAEAATVSINITLNVVPNAPSMNPGRDLTITIRL
;
A
#
# COMPACT_ATOMS: atom_id res chain seq x y z
N VAL A 1 4.47 -27.14 26.22
CA VAL A 1 3.82 -27.04 24.89
C VAL A 1 2.31 -27.16 25.10
N PRO A 2 1.48 -26.31 24.49
CA PRO A 2 0.03 -26.45 24.57
C PRO A 2 -0.47 -27.75 23.94
N LEU A 3 -1.68 -28.19 24.32
CA LEU A 3 -2.43 -29.24 23.63
C LEU A 3 -3.79 -28.67 23.24
N VAL A 4 -4.17 -28.82 21.97
CA VAL A 4 -5.44 -28.34 21.45
C VAL A 4 -6.24 -29.51 20.89
N TYR A 5 -7.42 -29.75 21.44
CA TYR A 5 -8.44 -30.67 20.92
C TYR A 5 -9.61 -29.87 20.37
N GLY A 6 -10.17 -30.29 19.23
CA GLY A 6 -11.20 -29.51 18.54
C GLY A 6 -10.67 -28.19 17.99
N ILE A 7 -11.50 -27.15 17.91
CA ILE A 7 -11.10 -25.82 17.40
C ILE A 7 -11.05 -24.84 18.56
N GLY A 8 -10.01 -24.01 18.62
CA GLY A 8 -9.96 -22.94 19.62
C GLY A 8 -8.80 -21.97 19.45
N TRP A 9 -8.97 -20.79 20.04
CA TRP A 9 -7.95 -19.77 20.19
C TRP A 9 -6.92 -20.17 21.23
N ILE A 10 -5.66 -19.99 20.88
CA ILE A 10 -4.53 -20.05 21.80
C ILE A 10 -3.78 -18.72 21.80
N LYS A 11 -3.28 -18.32 22.96
CA LYS A 11 -2.19 -17.34 23.05
C LYS A 11 -0.90 -18.09 22.77
N ALA A 12 -0.41 -17.98 21.54
CA ALA A 12 0.73 -18.75 21.08
C ALA A 12 2.01 -18.21 21.73
N PHE A 13 2.87 -19.13 22.19
CA PHE A 13 4.14 -18.74 22.80
C PHE A 13 5.15 -18.43 21.71
N ILE A 14 5.69 -17.22 21.70
CA ILE A 14 6.80 -16.86 20.82
C ILE A 14 8.06 -17.56 21.35
N ILE A 15 8.59 -18.50 20.56
CA ILE A 15 9.79 -19.28 20.88
C ILE A 15 11.06 -18.66 20.28
N PHE A 16 10.90 -17.85 19.24
CA PHE A 16 11.98 -17.09 18.62
C PHE A 16 11.45 -15.75 18.11
N SER A 17 12.25 -14.70 18.23
CA SER A 17 11.94 -13.40 17.64
C SER A 17 13.23 -12.70 17.23
N ARG A 18 13.22 -12.10 16.03
CA ARG A 18 14.31 -11.30 15.48
C ARG A 18 13.74 -10.11 14.74
N ASN A 19 14.26 -8.91 15.02
CA ASN A 19 13.96 -7.72 14.25
C ASN A 19 15.12 -7.42 13.28
N ASP A 20 14.82 -7.14 12.02
CA ASP A 20 15.82 -6.84 10.97
C ASP A 20 15.94 -5.36 10.60
N GLY A 21 15.25 -4.48 11.34
CA GLY A 21 15.19 -3.03 11.11
C GLY A 21 13.90 -2.57 10.44
N ASN A 22 13.25 -3.42 9.63
CA ASN A 22 11.97 -3.12 8.97
C ASN A 22 10.84 -4.06 9.44
N MET A 23 11.18 -5.30 9.77
CA MET A 23 10.27 -6.35 10.17
C MET A 23 10.70 -7.04 11.45
N THR A 24 9.70 -7.56 12.15
CA THR A 24 9.87 -8.51 13.23
C THR A 24 9.45 -9.89 12.74
N HIS A 25 10.44 -10.77 12.61
CA HIS A 25 10.27 -12.20 12.34
C HIS A 25 10.10 -12.92 13.68
N MET A 26 9.14 -13.84 13.74
CA MET A 26 8.80 -14.57 14.95
C MET A 26 8.46 -16.01 14.62
N GLU A 27 8.78 -16.90 15.54
CA GLU A 27 8.23 -18.25 15.51
C GLU A 27 7.36 -18.45 16.75
N ALA A 28 6.15 -18.95 16.51
CA ALA A 28 5.16 -19.20 17.53
C ALA A 28 4.87 -20.69 17.64
N LEU A 29 4.98 -21.22 18.86
CA LEU A 29 4.67 -22.61 19.17
C LEU A 29 3.17 -22.77 19.40
N LEU A 30 2.54 -23.64 18.61
CA LEU A 30 1.09 -23.80 18.61
C LEU A 30 0.63 -24.95 19.52
N SER A 31 1.00 -26.19 19.18
CA SER A 31 0.56 -27.39 19.89
C SER A 31 1.57 -28.51 19.79
N MET A 32 1.53 -29.44 20.74
CA MET A 32 2.19 -30.73 20.62
C MET A 32 1.29 -31.67 19.81
N GLY A 33 1.89 -32.52 18.96
CA GLY A 33 1.16 -33.43 18.08
C GLY A 33 0.70 -32.80 16.75
N THR A 34 0.30 -33.65 15.80
CA THR A 34 -0.12 -33.23 14.46
C THR A 34 -1.45 -32.49 14.52
N ILE A 35 -1.46 -31.19 14.24
CA ILE A 35 -2.67 -30.37 14.09
C ILE A 35 -3.24 -30.51 12.68
N GLN A 36 -4.54 -30.27 12.54
CA GLN A 36 -5.19 -30.27 11.22
C GLN A 36 -4.82 -29.03 10.39
N GLY A 37 -4.74 -27.85 11.03
CA GLY A 37 -4.41 -26.62 10.33
C GLY A 37 -4.59 -25.36 11.18
N VAL A 38 -4.06 -24.25 10.66
CA VAL A 38 -4.23 -22.91 11.26
C VAL A 38 -5.31 -22.18 10.47
N MET A 39 -6.27 -21.59 11.18
CA MET A 39 -7.41 -20.88 10.57
C MET A 39 -7.22 -19.37 10.56
N LYS A 40 -6.69 -18.80 11.65
CA LYS A 40 -6.54 -17.35 11.81
C LYS A 40 -5.35 -17.03 12.70
N VAL A 41 -4.61 -15.97 12.37
CA VAL A 41 -3.45 -15.49 13.13
C VAL A 41 -3.64 -14.01 13.37
N VAL A 42 -3.56 -13.59 14.63
CA VAL A 42 -3.70 -12.20 15.06
C VAL A 42 -2.47 -11.81 15.86
N VAL A 43 -1.87 -10.67 15.50
CA VAL A 43 -0.72 -10.10 16.21
C VAL A 43 -1.07 -8.68 16.63
N ASN A 44 -1.06 -8.40 17.94
CA ASN A 44 -1.47 -7.11 18.51
C ASN A 44 -2.79 -6.60 17.90
N ASP A 45 -3.83 -7.45 17.92
CA ASP A 45 -5.18 -7.18 17.42
C ASP A 45 -5.31 -6.97 15.90
N ILE A 46 -4.25 -7.23 15.14
CA ILE A 46 -4.25 -7.18 13.67
C ILE A 46 -4.16 -8.59 13.10
N GLU A 47 -5.10 -8.95 12.23
CA GLU A 47 -5.10 -10.23 11.53
C GLU A 47 -3.98 -10.25 10.47
N ILE A 48 -3.16 -11.30 10.50
CA ILE A 48 -2.02 -11.49 9.61
C ILE A 48 -2.40 -12.52 8.54
N PRO A 49 -2.22 -12.23 7.24
CA PRO A 49 -2.55 -13.15 6.15
C PRO A 49 -1.53 -14.29 6.02
N GLN A 50 -1.92 -15.41 5.40
CA GLN A 50 -0.99 -16.50 5.07
C GLN A 50 -0.06 -16.10 3.91
N ALA A 51 1.20 -16.52 3.98
CA ALA A 51 2.23 -16.26 2.98
C ALA A 51 1.84 -16.76 1.59
N VAL A 52 2.09 -15.93 0.57
CA VAL A 52 1.93 -16.26 -0.85
C VAL A 52 3.31 -16.27 -1.51
N PRO A 53 3.76 -17.39 -2.10
CA PRO A 53 5.05 -17.45 -2.79
C PRO A 53 5.14 -16.40 -3.92
N GLY A 54 6.21 -15.59 -3.91
CA GLY A 54 6.51 -14.62 -4.97
C GLY A 54 5.82 -13.25 -4.86
N HIS A 55 5.01 -13.01 -3.84
CA HIS A 55 4.35 -11.71 -3.61
C HIS A 55 5.01 -10.92 -2.47
N ASP A 56 5.16 -9.60 -2.64
CA ASP A 56 5.62 -8.71 -1.58
C ASP A 56 4.50 -8.49 -0.56
N MET A 57 4.66 -9.08 0.62
CA MET A 57 3.70 -8.97 1.73
C MET A 57 4.25 -8.10 2.87
N THR A 58 5.23 -7.24 2.59
CA THR A 58 5.93 -6.45 3.61
C THR A 58 5.02 -5.48 4.36
N ALA A 59 4.00 -4.94 3.69
CA ALA A 59 3.04 -4.02 4.29
C ALA A 59 2.06 -4.71 5.26
N THR A 60 1.62 -5.93 4.96
CA THR A 60 0.64 -6.67 5.79
C THR A 60 1.32 -7.54 6.84
N GLY A 61 2.57 -7.94 6.60
CA GLY A 61 3.12 -9.13 7.22
C GLY A 61 2.50 -10.40 6.63
N TRP A 62 3.02 -11.55 7.05
CA TRP A 62 2.50 -12.86 6.65
C TRP A 62 2.78 -13.91 7.73
N PHE A 63 2.05 -15.01 7.69
CA PHE A 63 2.40 -16.22 8.43
C PHE A 63 2.58 -17.42 7.50
N SER A 64 3.44 -18.36 7.88
CA SER A 64 3.58 -19.65 7.21
C SER A 64 3.63 -20.76 8.26
N VAL A 65 2.92 -21.87 7.99
CA VAL A 65 3.00 -23.04 8.86
C VAL A 65 4.32 -23.75 8.57
N VAL A 66 5.26 -23.65 9.49
CA VAL A 66 6.58 -24.30 9.38
C VAL A 66 6.40 -25.81 9.43
N THR A 67 5.64 -26.28 10.41
CA THR A 67 5.27 -27.68 10.55
C THR A 67 3.91 -27.78 11.24
N THR A 68 3.08 -28.71 10.79
CA THR A 68 1.83 -29.06 11.47
C THR A 68 2.04 -30.03 12.62
N GLY A 69 3.29 -30.39 12.96
CA GLY A 69 3.60 -31.35 14.02
C GLY A 69 3.73 -32.79 13.54
N THR A 70 3.87 -33.03 12.23
CA THR A 70 4.25 -34.35 11.69
C THR A 70 5.71 -34.67 12.04
N ARG A 71 6.07 -35.97 12.05
CA ARG A 71 7.47 -36.42 12.23
C ARG A 71 8.37 -36.09 11.02
N GLN A 72 7.75 -35.78 9.89
CA GLN A 72 8.36 -35.37 8.63
C GLN A 72 7.78 -33.99 8.29
N GLY A 73 8.13 -32.98 9.09
CA GLY A 73 7.71 -31.60 8.84
C GLY A 73 8.28 -31.08 7.52
N SER A 74 7.73 -29.97 7.01
CA SER A 74 8.41 -29.18 5.99
C SER A 74 9.67 -28.58 6.60
N PHE A 75 10.76 -28.54 5.85
CA PHE A 75 11.99 -27.92 6.32
C PHE A 75 11.82 -26.40 6.43
N ASN A 76 12.29 -25.81 7.53
CA ASN A 76 12.30 -24.37 7.69
C ASN A 76 13.37 -23.74 6.77
N LEU A 77 12.94 -22.99 5.75
CA LEU A 77 13.84 -22.36 4.78
C LEU A 77 14.56 -21.11 5.33
N ASP A 78 14.11 -20.58 6.47
CA ASP A 78 14.83 -19.53 7.21
C ASP A 78 16.17 -20.06 7.78
N PHE A 79 16.33 -21.39 7.86
CA PHE A 79 17.57 -22.07 8.24
C PHE A 79 18.14 -22.87 7.06
N SER A 80 18.69 -22.13 6.10
CA SER A 80 19.40 -22.69 4.95
C SER A 80 20.91 -22.50 5.07
N ASP A 81 21.67 -23.40 4.45
CA ASP A 81 23.10 -23.22 4.22
C ASP A 81 23.36 -22.09 3.20
N SER A 82 24.63 -21.76 2.95
CA SER A 82 25.02 -20.73 1.98
C SER A 82 24.59 -21.01 0.53
N ASN A 83 24.05 -22.20 0.25
CA ASN A 83 23.54 -22.62 -1.05
C ASN A 83 22.00 -22.73 -1.07
N GLY A 84 21.31 -22.30 -0.01
CA GLY A 84 19.85 -22.33 0.09
C GLY A 84 19.26 -23.70 0.50
N ASN A 85 20.09 -24.67 0.90
CA ASN A 85 19.61 -25.99 1.31
C ASN A 85 19.22 -25.99 2.80
N PRO A 86 18.06 -26.55 3.19
CA PRO A 86 17.64 -26.58 4.58
C PRO A 86 18.53 -27.45 5.48
N LEU A 87 18.77 -26.99 6.71
CA LEU A 87 19.69 -27.63 7.68
C LEU A 87 19.05 -28.64 8.66
N GLY A 88 17.73 -28.91 8.57
CA GLY A 88 17.02 -29.93 9.36
C GLY A 88 15.70 -29.44 10.01
N ASP A 89 14.96 -30.34 10.68
CA ASP A 89 13.73 -30.01 11.42
C ASP A 89 13.96 -30.07 12.95
N PRO A 90 14.21 -28.93 13.62
CA PRO A 90 14.39 -28.88 15.08
C PRO A 90 13.07 -28.99 15.87
N TYR A 91 11.91 -29.02 15.19
CA TYR A 91 10.58 -28.91 15.78
C TYR A 91 9.73 -30.18 15.69
N GLY A 92 10.34 -31.33 15.37
CA GLY A 92 9.64 -32.59 15.18
C GLY A 92 8.58 -32.88 16.26
N SER A 93 7.37 -33.25 15.82
CA SER A 93 6.20 -33.49 16.68
C SER A 93 5.61 -32.27 17.41
N MET A 94 6.00 -31.05 17.04
CA MET A 94 5.38 -29.80 17.48
C MET A 94 4.88 -29.02 16.26
N ALA A 95 3.69 -28.43 16.37
CA ALA A 95 3.18 -27.51 15.39
C ALA A 95 3.76 -26.12 15.64
N VAL A 96 4.42 -25.55 14.62
CA VAL A 96 5.12 -24.26 14.69
C VAL A 96 4.70 -23.40 13.52
N LEU A 97 4.48 -22.13 13.82
CA LEU A 97 4.09 -21.09 12.89
C LEU A 97 5.21 -20.06 12.80
N SER A 98 5.65 -19.72 11.58
CA SER A 98 6.49 -18.55 11.34
C SER A 98 5.56 -17.38 11.05
N ILE A 99 5.84 -16.23 11.66
CA ILE A 99 5.05 -15.00 11.53
C ILE A 99 6.02 -13.85 11.33
N VAL A 100 5.81 -13.10 10.25
CA VAL A 100 6.59 -11.91 9.92
C VAL A 100 5.65 -10.73 9.92
N VAL A 101 5.95 -9.69 10.70
CA VAL A 101 5.13 -8.48 10.76
C VAL A 101 5.99 -7.22 10.60
N PRO A 102 5.47 -6.17 9.95
CA PRO A 102 6.17 -4.89 9.88
C PRO A 102 6.26 -4.20 11.25
N ASN A 103 7.23 -3.32 11.40
CA ASN A 103 7.50 -2.60 12.66
C ASN A 103 6.32 -1.80 13.22
N ARG A 104 5.36 -1.41 12.37
CA ARG A 104 4.12 -0.74 12.80
C ARG A 104 3.19 -1.65 13.61
N ILE A 105 3.24 -2.97 13.37
CA ILE A 105 2.47 -3.97 14.13
C ILE A 105 3.27 -4.40 15.36
N SER A 106 4.55 -4.71 15.18
CA SER A 106 5.47 -5.01 16.27
C SER A 106 6.86 -4.47 15.94
N SER A 107 7.34 -3.50 16.72
CA SER A 107 8.64 -2.86 16.53
C SER A 107 9.82 -3.68 17.06
N GLY A 108 9.58 -4.91 17.52
CA GLY A 108 10.61 -5.80 18.10
C GLY A 108 11.18 -5.34 19.46
N ARG A 109 10.76 -4.18 19.98
CA ARG A 109 11.19 -3.66 21.30
C ARG A 109 10.61 -4.45 22.48
N SER A 110 9.47 -5.10 22.26
CA SER A 110 8.80 -5.99 23.20
C SER A 110 8.21 -7.18 22.44
N LEU A 111 8.01 -8.31 23.12
CA LEU A 111 7.32 -9.45 22.53
C LEU A 111 5.84 -9.06 22.29
N PRO A 112 5.33 -9.20 21.06
CA PRO A 112 3.93 -8.90 20.76
C PRO A 112 2.98 -9.99 21.29
N ASN A 113 1.70 -9.66 21.42
CA ASN A 113 0.66 -10.65 21.70
C ASN A 113 0.30 -11.38 20.40
N VAL A 114 0.47 -12.70 20.38
CA VAL A 114 0.13 -13.55 19.23
C VAL A 114 -1.00 -14.49 19.62
N GLU A 115 -2.13 -14.35 18.93
CA GLU A 115 -3.30 -15.19 19.11
C GLU A 115 -3.53 -15.99 17.83
N VAL A 116 -3.76 -17.30 17.97
CA VAL A 116 -3.92 -18.20 16.83
C VAL A 116 -5.18 -19.04 17.02
N LEU A 117 -6.08 -18.99 16.06
CA LEU A 117 -7.19 -19.92 15.93
C LEU A 117 -6.72 -21.11 15.09
N LEU A 118 -6.77 -22.30 15.65
CA LEU A 118 -6.34 -23.50 14.94
C LEU A 118 -7.30 -24.67 15.13
N GLN A 119 -7.30 -25.56 14.15
CA GLN A 119 -7.90 -26.87 14.24
C GLN A 119 -6.88 -27.81 14.88
N GLY A 120 -7.25 -28.34 16.04
CA GLY A 120 -6.40 -29.08 16.95
C GLY A 120 -5.91 -30.43 16.42
N MET A 121 -5.48 -31.27 17.35
CA MET A 121 -4.79 -32.52 17.03
C MET A 121 -5.67 -33.50 16.25
N GLN A 122 -5.05 -34.20 15.31
CA GLN A 122 -5.55 -35.43 14.72
C GLN A 122 -5.36 -36.57 15.73
N ILE A 123 -6.43 -37.31 16.03
CA ILE A 123 -6.44 -38.40 17.01
C ILE A 123 -7.04 -39.67 16.41
N ASP A 124 -6.76 -40.81 17.04
CA ASP A 124 -7.20 -42.11 16.57
C ASP A 124 -8.70 -42.31 16.82
N SER A 125 -9.45 -42.68 15.78
CA SER A 125 -10.83 -43.14 15.86
C SER A 125 -10.93 -44.65 15.60
N PHE A 126 -11.97 -45.28 16.14
CA PHE A 126 -12.21 -46.71 16.05
C PHE A 126 -13.63 -47.01 15.57
N ASN A 127 -13.80 -48.11 14.84
CA ASN A 127 -15.09 -48.61 14.42
C ASN A 127 -15.87 -49.22 15.60
N LEU A 128 -17.16 -49.50 15.42
CA LEU A 128 -18.03 -50.10 16.46
C LEU A 128 -17.56 -51.47 16.95
N ASP A 129 -16.79 -52.21 16.14
CA ASP A 129 -16.18 -53.49 16.50
C ASP A 129 -14.86 -53.34 17.28
N GLY A 130 -14.40 -52.10 17.50
CA GLY A 130 -13.13 -51.77 18.18
C GLY A 130 -11.90 -51.81 17.28
N SER A 131 -12.05 -52.05 15.98
CA SER A 131 -10.94 -51.96 15.01
C SER A 131 -10.52 -50.51 14.76
N PHE A 132 -9.23 -50.27 14.51
CA PHE A 132 -8.73 -48.95 14.15
C PHE A 132 -9.32 -48.47 12.82
N GLN A 133 -9.80 -47.23 12.78
CA GLN A 133 -10.40 -46.63 11.60
C GLN A 133 -9.44 -45.69 10.90
N ALA A 134 -9.06 -44.58 11.56
CA ALA A 134 -8.12 -43.59 11.03
C ALA A 134 -7.57 -42.70 12.15
N THR A 135 -6.43 -42.06 11.90
CA THR A 135 -5.97 -40.89 12.67
C THR A 135 -6.40 -39.65 11.89
N ALA A 136 -7.36 -38.90 12.41
CA ALA A 136 -7.94 -37.75 11.71
C ALA A 136 -8.38 -36.68 12.70
N TYR A 137 -8.66 -35.48 12.18
CA TYR A 137 -9.25 -34.42 12.97
C TYR A 137 -10.63 -34.84 13.48
N THR A 138 -10.83 -34.76 14.80
CA THR A 138 -12.14 -34.95 15.42
C THR A 138 -12.21 -34.16 16.73
N ASN A 139 -13.36 -33.56 16.99
CA ASN A 139 -13.72 -32.90 18.25
C ASN A 139 -14.67 -33.77 19.09
N ASN A 140 -14.77 -35.07 18.81
CA ASN A 140 -15.66 -35.96 19.56
C ASN A 140 -15.10 -36.22 20.98
N PRO A 141 -15.86 -35.92 22.05
CA PRO A 141 -15.38 -36.06 23.43
C PRO A 141 -14.95 -37.48 23.81
N ALA A 142 -15.55 -38.52 23.22
CA ALA A 142 -15.18 -39.91 23.51
C ALA A 142 -13.76 -40.23 23.02
N TRP A 143 -13.41 -39.77 21.81
CA TRP A 143 -12.06 -39.94 21.25
C TRP A 143 -11.03 -39.07 21.97
N VAL A 144 -11.41 -37.86 22.38
CA VAL A 144 -10.54 -36.99 23.21
C VAL A 144 -10.21 -37.66 24.55
N ILE A 145 -11.20 -38.26 25.23
CA ILE A 145 -10.96 -39.01 26.49
C ILE A 145 -10.02 -40.20 26.23
N LEU A 146 -10.22 -40.93 25.13
CA LEU A 146 -9.38 -42.07 24.76
C LEU A 146 -7.91 -41.65 24.55
N ASP A 147 -7.67 -40.57 23.82
CA ASP A 147 -6.31 -40.04 23.60
C ASP A 147 -5.65 -39.61 24.92
N ILE A 148 -6.38 -38.90 25.80
CA ILE A 148 -5.86 -38.50 27.12
C ILE A 148 -5.50 -39.71 27.99
N LEU A 149 -6.32 -40.78 27.96
CA LEU A 149 -6.04 -42.03 28.68
C LEU A 149 -4.77 -42.69 28.15
N ARG A 150 -4.63 -42.82 26.82
CA ARG A 150 -3.44 -43.41 26.20
C ARG A 150 -2.17 -42.62 26.50
N ARG A 151 -2.23 -41.28 26.47
CA ARG A 151 -1.13 -40.40 26.90
C ARG A 151 -0.79 -40.53 28.38
N SER A 152 -1.74 -40.97 29.20
CA SER A 152 -1.56 -41.20 30.63
C SER A 152 -1.07 -42.63 30.95
N GLY A 153 -0.72 -43.42 29.94
CA GLY A 153 -0.13 -44.75 30.10
C GLY A 153 -1.09 -45.94 30.00
N TRP A 154 -2.36 -45.71 29.65
CA TRP A 154 -3.31 -46.81 29.41
C TRP A 154 -3.04 -47.48 28.07
N SER A 155 -2.96 -48.81 28.05
CA SER A 155 -2.82 -49.57 26.82
C SER A 155 -4.19 -49.83 26.18
N ILE A 156 -4.21 -50.12 24.88
CA ILE A 156 -5.46 -50.51 24.18
C ILE A 156 -6.06 -51.79 24.80
N ALA A 157 -5.22 -52.68 25.36
CA ALA A 157 -5.66 -53.91 25.98
C ALA A 157 -6.41 -53.69 27.31
N ASP A 158 -6.26 -52.51 27.94
CA ASP A 158 -6.92 -52.16 29.21
C ASP A 158 -8.29 -51.51 28.97
N LEU A 159 -8.66 -51.24 27.71
CA LEU A 159 -9.78 -50.39 27.31
C LEU A 159 -10.78 -51.18 26.45
N ASN A 160 -12.06 -51.05 26.77
CA ASN A 160 -13.13 -51.64 25.96
C ASN A 160 -13.50 -50.72 24.79
N LEU A 161 -12.71 -50.74 23.71
CA LEU A 161 -12.87 -49.84 22.55
C LEU A 161 -14.29 -49.79 21.94
N PRO A 162 -15.04 -50.89 21.79
CA PRO A 162 -16.43 -50.85 21.35
C PRO A 162 -17.31 -49.88 22.16
N THR A 163 -17.12 -49.79 23.49
CA THR A 163 -17.90 -48.87 24.33
C THR A 163 -17.56 -47.40 24.08
N PHE A 164 -16.30 -47.10 23.76
CA PHE A 164 -15.88 -45.77 23.32
C PHE A 164 -16.50 -45.41 21.96
N ALA A 165 -16.58 -46.36 21.02
CA ALA A 165 -17.21 -46.15 19.72
C ALA A 165 -18.72 -45.91 19.84
N VAL A 166 -19.43 -46.66 20.70
CA VAL A 166 -20.86 -46.43 20.97
C VAL A 166 -21.08 -45.06 21.63
N SER A 167 -20.23 -44.68 22.58
CA SER A 167 -20.27 -43.35 23.20
C SER A 167 -19.97 -42.24 22.19
N ALA A 168 -19.05 -42.45 21.26
CA ALA A 168 -18.73 -41.53 20.19
C ALA A 168 -19.93 -41.31 19.26
N ALA A 169 -20.64 -42.39 18.90
CA ALA A 169 -21.87 -42.33 18.10
C ALA A 169 -22.99 -41.58 18.83
N PHE A 170 -23.14 -41.79 20.14
CA PHE A 170 -24.08 -41.02 20.97
C PHE A 170 -23.76 -39.51 20.94
N CYS A 171 -22.49 -39.12 21.05
CA CYS A 171 -22.09 -37.71 20.97
C CYS A 171 -22.31 -37.09 19.57
N GLN A 172 -22.33 -37.90 18.51
CA GLN A 172 -22.49 -37.45 17.12
C GLN A 172 -23.95 -37.37 16.64
N GLU A 173 -24.91 -37.81 17.44
CA GLU A 173 -26.33 -37.68 17.09
C GLU A 173 -26.69 -36.21 16.86
N LEU A 174 -27.34 -35.92 15.72
CA LEU A 174 -27.66 -34.54 15.34
C LEU A 174 -28.93 -34.07 16.05
N LEU A 175 -28.81 -32.94 16.75
CA LEU A 175 -29.92 -32.27 17.41
C LEU A 175 -30.35 -31.04 16.62
N ASN A 176 -31.66 -30.82 16.55
CA ASN A 176 -32.21 -29.58 16.00
C ASN A 176 -32.09 -28.47 17.05
N THR A 177 -31.35 -27.42 16.70
CA THR A 177 -31.21 -26.17 17.46
C THR A 177 -31.59 -24.99 16.56
N THR A 178 -31.61 -23.79 17.13
CA THR A 178 -31.62 -22.55 16.33
C THR A 178 -30.24 -21.92 16.34
N ASP A 179 -29.85 -21.28 15.25
CA ASP A 179 -28.66 -20.44 15.22
C ASP A 179 -28.91 -19.06 15.86
N LEU A 180 -27.90 -18.17 15.84
CA LEU A 180 -28.00 -16.79 16.37
C LEU A 180 -29.08 -15.95 15.68
N ASN A 181 -29.52 -16.36 14.49
CA ASN A 181 -30.53 -15.71 13.68
C ASN A 181 -31.92 -16.36 13.84
N GLY A 182 -32.06 -17.37 14.70
CA GLY A 182 -33.32 -18.07 14.93
C GLY A 182 -33.69 -19.09 13.84
N ASN A 183 -32.81 -19.37 12.88
CA ASN A 183 -33.03 -20.38 11.84
C ASN A 183 -32.73 -21.78 12.36
N PRO A 184 -33.44 -22.83 11.89
CA PRO A 184 -33.17 -24.21 12.29
C PRO A 184 -31.78 -24.66 11.82
N LEU A 185 -30.99 -25.18 12.75
CA LEU A 185 -29.64 -25.70 12.56
C LEU A 185 -29.56 -27.11 13.16
N GLN A 186 -28.75 -27.98 12.57
CA GLN A 186 -28.42 -29.28 13.16
C GLN A 186 -26.99 -29.26 13.69
N VAL A 187 -26.82 -29.58 14.97
CA VAL A 187 -25.52 -29.68 15.64
C VAL A 187 -25.34 -31.04 16.29
N PRO A 188 -24.12 -31.59 16.36
CA PRO A 188 -23.88 -32.82 17.13
C PRO A 188 -24.28 -32.65 18.60
N ARG A 189 -24.71 -33.74 19.22
CA ARG A 189 -25.18 -33.76 20.62
C ARG A 189 -24.12 -33.23 21.57
N TYR A 190 -22.85 -33.62 21.40
CA TYR A 190 -21.74 -33.14 22.22
C TYR A 190 -20.44 -33.05 21.42
N GLU A 191 -19.76 -31.91 21.55
CA GLU A 191 -18.42 -31.68 20.99
C GLU A 191 -17.44 -31.26 22.08
N CYS A 192 -16.15 -31.33 21.77
CA CYS A 192 -15.06 -31.07 22.69
C CYS A 192 -13.99 -30.14 22.07
N ASN A 193 -14.09 -28.84 22.36
CA ASN A 193 -13.11 -27.81 22.01
C ASN A 193 -12.28 -27.45 23.24
N LEU A 194 -11.21 -28.22 23.49
CA LEU A 194 -10.39 -28.11 24.70
C LEU A 194 -9.00 -27.58 24.38
N VAL A 195 -8.70 -26.39 24.92
CA VAL A 195 -7.38 -25.76 24.84
C VAL A 195 -6.64 -25.88 26.19
N LEU A 196 -5.53 -26.61 26.21
CA LEU A 196 -4.70 -26.82 27.39
C LEU A 196 -3.39 -26.06 27.28
N THR A 197 -3.30 -24.92 27.97
CA THR A 197 -2.07 -24.10 28.04
C THR A 197 -1.25 -24.34 29.31
N LYS A 198 -1.85 -24.94 30.34
CA LYS A 198 -1.22 -25.23 31.64
C LYS A 198 -1.29 -26.72 31.96
N ARG A 199 -0.30 -27.20 32.70
CA ARG A 199 -0.28 -28.60 33.18
C ARG A 199 -1.46 -28.85 34.12
N GLN A 200 -2.24 -29.89 33.82
CA GLN A 200 -3.36 -30.34 34.64
C GLN A 200 -3.34 -31.85 34.81
N SER A 201 -4.02 -32.36 35.84
CA SER A 201 -4.19 -33.79 36.04
C SER A 201 -5.15 -34.37 34.99
N ALA A 202 -4.78 -35.50 34.39
CA ALA A 202 -5.65 -36.22 33.45
C ALA A 202 -7.02 -36.55 34.06
N ALA A 203 -7.07 -36.84 35.37
CA ALA A 203 -8.33 -37.10 36.07
C ALA A 203 -9.25 -35.86 36.11
N THR A 204 -8.69 -34.66 36.24
CA THR A 204 -9.46 -33.41 36.22
C THR A 204 -9.99 -33.13 34.81
N LEU A 205 -9.16 -33.33 33.79
CA LEU A 205 -9.55 -33.15 32.38
C LEU A 205 -10.67 -34.10 31.98
N ILE A 206 -10.48 -35.40 32.23
CA ILE A 206 -11.47 -36.43 31.91
C ILE A 206 -12.77 -36.17 32.67
N ARG A 207 -12.71 -35.75 33.95
CA ARG A 207 -13.91 -35.38 34.70
C ARG A 207 -14.64 -34.19 34.06
N GLY A 208 -13.92 -33.15 33.66
CA GLY A 208 -14.52 -31.98 33.03
C GLY A 208 -15.16 -32.28 31.68
N ILE A 209 -14.48 -33.04 30.83
CA ILE A 209 -15.01 -33.48 29.52
C ILE A 209 -16.26 -34.34 29.72
N ARG A 210 -16.22 -35.29 30.66
CA ARG A 210 -17.37 -36.14 31.01
C ARG A 210 -18.60 -35.33 31.44
N VAL A 211 -18.40 -34.33 32.30
CA VAL A 211 -19.48 -33.43 32.74
C VAL A 211 -20.04 -32.63 31.55
N ALA A 212 -19.18 -32.18 30.63
CA ALA A 212 -19.56 -31.44 29.42
C ALA A 212 -20.26 -32.29 28.33
N SER A 213 -20.13 -33.61 28.39
CA SER A 213 -20.61 -34.53 27.34
C SER A 213 -21.57 -35.63 27.84
N SER A 214 -21.97 -35.60 29.11
CA SER A 214 -22.81 -36.65 29.71
C SER A 214 -22.21 -38.04 29.60
N LEU A 215 -20.91 -38.17 29.85
CA LEU A 215 -20.24 -39.46 29.77
C LEU A 215 -19.81 -39.95 31.15
N MET A 216 -19.81 -41.27 31.35
CA MET A 216 -19.31 -41.93 32.54
C MET A 216 -18.24 -42.96 32.23
N LEU A 217 -17.30 -43.10 33.15
CA LEU A 217 -16.30 -44.16 33.12
C LEU A 217 -16.58 -45.15 34.24
N ARG A 218 -16.53 -46.45 33.91
CA ARG A 218 -16.65 -47.54 34.87
C ARG A 218 -15.86 -48.76 34.40
N TYR A 219 -15.65 -49.72 35.30
CA TYR A 219 -15.12 -51.03 34.90
C TYR A 219 -16.24 -51.97 34.44
N GLY A 220 -16.01 -52.64 33.31
CA GLY A 220 -16.86 -53.69 32.76
C GLY A 220 -16.79 -54.99 33.55
N TYR A 221 -17.61 -55.98 33.18
CA TYR A 221 -17.53 -57.33 33.77
C TYR A 221 -16.23 -58.06 33.40
N THR A 222 -15.61 -57.66 32.29
CA THR A 222 -14.32 -58.16 31.82
C THR A 222 -13.12 -57.54 32.56
N GLY A 223 -13.35 -56.56 33.44
CA GLY A 223 -12.30 -55.79 34.10
C GLY A 223 -11.69 -54.69 33.24
N LEU A 224 -12.11 -54.54 31.98
CA LEU A 224 -11.70 -53.45 31.10
C LEU A 224 -12.42 -52.15 31.45
N LEU A 225 -11.78 -51.01 31.19
CA LEU A 225 -12.41 -49.71 31.37
C LEU A 225 -13.41 -49.43 30.23
N GLU A 226 -14.64 -49.09 30.59
CA GLU A 226 -15.74 -48.77 29.68
C GLU A 226 -16.09 -47.28 29.76
N LEU A 227 -16.39 -46.68 28.61
CA LEU A 227 -16.97 -45.33 28.49
C LEU A 227 -18.42 -45.49 28.04
N LEU A 228 -19.36 -44.86 28.75
CA LEU A 228 -20.79 -44.99 28.49
C LEU A 228 -21.50 -43.64 28.62
N PRO A 229 -22.59 -43.41 27.87
CA PRO A 229 -23.48 -42.28 28.10
C PRO A 229 -24.15 -42.35 29.48
N GLU A 230 -24.10 -41.25 30.22
CA GLU A 230 -24.95 -40.97 31.37
C GLU A 230 -26.25 -40.34 30.86
N THR A 231 -27.31 -41.13 30.76
CA THR A 231 -28.56 -40.72 30.11
C THR A 231 -29.77 -41.44 30.73
N THR A 232 -30.92 -41.37 30.08
CA THR A 232 -32.17 -42.03 30.45
C THR A 232 -31.99 -43.54 30.60
N ILE A 233 -32.84 -44.18 31.40
CA ILE A 233 -32.77 -45.63 31.61
C ILE A 233 -32.97 -46.43 30.32
N ALA A 234 -33.81 -45.93 29.40
CA ALA A 234 -34.04 -46.56 28.10
C ALA A 234 -32.78 -46.63 27.24
N ALA A 235 -31.98 -45.56 27.21
CA ALA A 235 -30.77 -45.51 26.39
C ALA A 235 -29.56 -46.15 27.11
N GLN A 236 -29.46 -46.02 28.43
CA GLN A 236 -28.34 -46.59 29.19
C GLN A 236 -28.48 -48.10 29.45
N GLN A 237 -29.72 -48.57 29.68
CA GLN A 237 -30.03 -49.98 29.99
C GLN A 237 -31.19 -50.48 29.10
N PRO A 238 -31.01 -50.52 27.76
CA PRO A 238 -32.07 -50.88 26.81
C PRO A 238 -32.45 -52.37 26.86
N THR A 239 -31.55 -53.22 27.37
CA THR A 239 -31.76 -54.67 27.51
C THR A 239 -31.65 -55.06 28.98
N LEU A 240 -32.35 -56.14 29.37
CA LEU A 240 -32.35 -56.64 30.75
C LEU A 240 -30.92 -56.99 31.18
N PRO A 241 -30.36 -56.28 32.18
CA PRO A 241 -28.99 -56.54 32.63
C PRO A 241 -28.86 -57.92 33.29
N ASP A 242 -27.74 -58.59 33.05
CA ASP A 242 -27.40 -59.86 33.70
C ASP A 242 -27.42 -59.71 35.23
N GLY A 243 -28.27 -60.51 35.90
CA GLY A 243 -28.46 -60.48 37.35
C GLY A 243 -29.57 -59.56 37.85
N SER A 244 -30.31 -58.88 36.97
CA SER A 244 -31.51 -58.11 37.33
C SER A 244 -32.67 -59.03 37.72
N ASN A 245 -33.43 -58.62 38.73
CA ASN A 245 -34.68 -59.27 39.17
C ASN A 245 -35.95 -58.55 38.65
N SER A 246 -35.80 -57.56 37.76
CA SER A 246 -36.95 -56.85 37.17
C SER A 246 -37.71 -57.75 36.20
N THR A 247 -39.04 -57.74 36.26
CA THR A 247 -39.92 -58.50 35.36
C THR A 247 -40.52 -57.66 34.23
N GLU A 248 -40.41 -56.34 34.32
CA GLU A 248 -40.98 -55.40 33.36
C GLU A 248 -40.07 -54.16 33.20
N THR A 249 -40.24 -53.42 32.10
CA THR A 249 -39.47 -52.20 31.89
C THR A 249 -39.92 -51.07 32.83
N LEU A 250 -39.02 -50.11 33.07
CA LEU A 250 -39.29 -48.84 33.72
C LEU A 250 -38.89 -47.74 32.74
N PHE A 251 -39.82 -46.86 32.36
CA PHE A 251 -39.61 -45.79 31.38
C PHE A 251 -38.95 -46.27 30.06
N GLY A 252 -39.28 -47.49 29.62
CA GLY A 252 -38.73 -48.10 28.39
C GLY A 252 -37.36 -48.76 28.54
N GLY A 253 -36.70 -48.67 29.70
CA GLY A 253 -35.44 -49.35 30.01
C GLY A 253 -35.57 -50.40 31.12
N TRP A 254 -34.46 -51.03 31.49
CA TRP A 254 -34.42 -52.10 32.49
C TRP A 254 -33.58 -51.73 33.71
N PRO A 255 -34.17 -51.72 34.92
CA PRO A 255 -33.40 -51.54 36.16
C PRO A 255 -32.32 -52.61 36.31
N ALA A 256 -31.13 -52.22 36.81
CA ALA A 256 -30.06 -53.17 37.09
C ALA A 256 -30.44 -54.14 38.22
N TYR A 257 -31.20 -53.66 39.19
CA TYR A 257 -31.80 -54.46 40.25
C TYR A 257 -32.94 -53.67 40.92
N GLU A 258 -33.92 -54.39 41.45
CA GLU A 258 -35.03 -53.82 42.22
C GLU A 258 -34.90 -54.19 43.70
N PHE A 259 -34.79 -53.17 44.55
CA PHE A 259 -34.65 -53.31 46.00
C PHE A 259 -35.95 -52.95 46.71
N SER A 260 -36.32 -53.75 47.73
CA SER A 260 -37.48 -53.48 48.58
C SER A 260 -37.24 -53.85 50.03
N ASP A 261 -37.94 -53.17 50.95
CA ASP A 261 -38.05 -53.47 52.37
C ASP A 261 -38.99 -54.65 52.72
N ALA A 262 -39.35 -55.42 51.68
CA ALA A 262 -40.35 -56.51 51.68
C ALA A 262 -41.82 -56.02 51.60
N SER A 263 -42.05 -54.79 51.15
CA SER A 263 -43.37 -54.30 50.72
C SER A 263 -43.75 -54.73 49.29
N ALA A 264 -42.77 -55.16 48.49
CA ALA A 264 -42.93 -55.75 47.16
C ALA A 264 -42.84 -57.29 47.23
N PRO A 265 -43.17 -58.05 46.16
CA PRO A 265 -43.01 -59.51 46.14
C PRO A 265 -41.55 -60.01 46.23
N PHE A 266 -40.59 -59.09 46.26
CA PHE A 266 -39.17 -59.33 46.47
C PHE A 266 -38.65 -58.43 47.60
N SER A 267 -37.45 -58.74 48.09
CA SER A 267 -36.75 -57.90 49.07
C SER A 267 -35.26 -57.83 48.72
N GLY A 268 -34.57 -56.80 49.19
CA GLY A 268 -33.13 -56.66 48.97
C GLY A 268 -32.43 -55.71 49.93
N ILE A 269 -33.11 -55.26 50.98
CA ILE A 269 -32.62 -54.28 51.94
C ILE A 269 -32.43 -54.97 53.30
N VAL A 270 -31.22 -54.87 53.86
CA VAL A 270 -30.87 -55.45 55.17
C VAL A 270 -31.61 -54.73 56.28
N ARG A 271 -32.05 -55.49 57.28
CA ARG A 271 -32.60 -54.97 58.55
C ARG A 271 -31.54 -55.05 59.65
N ASN A 272 -31.51 -54.03 60.49
CA ASN A 272 -30.67 -53.96 61.67
C ASN A 272 -31.15 -54.98 62.74
N PRO A 273 -30.30 -55.33 63.72
CA PRO A 273 -30.67 -56.25 64.80
C PRO A 273 -31.91 -55.84 65.62
N ASN A 274 -32.24 -54.55 65.64
CA ASN A 274 -33.44 -53.99 66.29
C ASN A 274 -34.70 -54.03 65.38
N GLY A 275 -34.63 -54.68 64.22
CA GLY A 275 -35.71 -54.80 63.25
C GLY A 275 -35.93 -53.59 62.34
N SER A 276 -35.19 -52.49 62.52
CA SER A 276 -35.30 -51.31 61.66
C SER A 276 -34.61 -51.51 60.30
N SER A 277 -35.07 -50.82 59.26
CA SER A 277 -34.41 -50.84 57.95
C SER A 277 -33.04 -50.15 58.00
N SER A 278 -32.07 -50.63 57.21
CA SER A 278 -30.77 -49.96 57.02
C SER A 278 -30.83 -48.71 56.13
N VAL A 279 -32.01 -48.37 55.61
CA VAL A 279 -32.23 -47.21 54.74
C VAL A 279 -32.00 -45.90 55.50
N ARG A 280 -31.22 -45.02 54.87
CA ARG A 280 -30.99 -43.64 55.28
C ARG A 280 -31.16 -42.75 54.06
N LEU A 281 -32.06 -41.78 54.15
CA LEU A 281 -32.19 -40.72 53.18
C LEU A 281 -31.39 -39.50 53.65
N THR A 282 -30.66 -38.88 52.74
CA THR A 282 -29.84 -37.70 53.01
C THR A 282 -29.97 -36.71 51.87
N SER A 283 -29.90 -35.42 52.19
CA SER A 283 -29.80 -34.32 51.24
C SER A 283 -28.60 -33.46 51.63
N ARG A 284 -27.99 -32.82 50.64
CA ARG A 284 -26.94 -31.82 50.87
C ARG A 284 -27.54 -30.55 51.43
N THR A 285 -26.74 -29.80 52.17
CA THR A 285 -27.16 -28.53 52.75
C THR A 285 -27.35 -27.47 51.67
N ILE A 286 -28.13 -26.42 51.97
CA ILE A 286 -28.34 -25.29 51.05
C ILE A 286 -27.00 -24.67 50.60
N ALA A 287 -26.02 -24.56 51.50
CA ALA A 287 -24.69 -24.03 51.19
C ALA A 287 -23.91 -24.89 50.17
N GLU A 288 -24.26 -26.16 50.02
CA GLU A 288 -23.61 -27.12 49.11
C GLU A 288 -24.43 -27.39 47.83
N THR A 289 -25.61 -26.78 47.71
CA THR A 289 -26.52 -26.92 46.58
C THR A 289 -26.62 -25.59 45.85
N SER A 290 -25.86 -25.46 44.75
CA SER A 290 -25.92 -24.26 43.92
C SER A 290 -27.19 -24.22 43.09
N ASN A 291 -27.86 -23.07 43.08
CA ASN A 291 -29.04 -22.78 42.27
C ASN A 291 -28.76 -21.79 41.12
N ARG A 292 -27.51 -21.33 41.00
CA ARG A 292 -26.99 -20.63 39.82
C ARG A 292 -25.65 -21.25 39.41
N LEU A 293 -25.54 -21.62 38.13
CA LEU A 293 -24.32 -22.17 37.57
C LEU A 293 -23.85 -21.33 36.38
N SER A 294 -22.55 -21.09 36.33
CA SER A 294 -21.90 -20.40 35.21
C SER A 294 -20.86 -21.30 34.55
N VAL A 295 -20.63 -21.12 33.26
CA VAL A 295 -19.53 -21.76 32.53
C VAL A 295 -18.98 -20.80 31.50
N GLU A 296 -17.66 -20.82 31.33
CA GLU A 296 -16.97 -20.10 30.27
C GLU A 296 -16.50 -21.08 29.20
N PHE A 297 -16.61 -20.69 27.95
CA PHE A 297 -16.23 -21.53 26.81
C PHE A 297 -15.93 -20.66 25.59
N GLN A 298 -15.34 -21.26 24.56
CA GLN A 298 -15.10 -20.62 23.28
C GLN A 298 -16.25 -20.97 22.33
N ASP A 299 -17.08 -20.00 21.98
CA ASP A 299 -18.32 -20.23 21.22
C ASP A 299 -18.06 -20.32 19.72
N GLU A 300 -18.29 -21.50 19.13
CA GLU A 300 -18.13 -21.76 17.70
C GLU A 300 -18.95 -20.81 16.81
N SER A 301 -20.12 -20.37 17.26
CA SER A 301 -21.01 -19.49 16.50
C SER A 301 -20.53 -18.03 16.50
N ASN A 302 -19.53 -17.72 17.32
CA ASN A 302 -18.93 -16.41 17.47
C ASN A 302 -17.40 -16.45 17.37
N GLU A 303 -16.88 -17.00 16.27
CA GLU A 303 -15.43 -17.10 16.00
C GLU A 303 -14.61 -17.74 17.13
N TYR A 304 -15.19 -18.63 17.94
CA TYR A 304 -14.51 -19.25 19.09
C TYR A 304 -14.04 -18.23 20.14
N GLN A 305 -14.61 -17.03 20.16
CA GLN A 305 -14.30 -16.04 21.20
C GLN A 305 -14.73 -16.55 22.58
N GLN A 306 -14.02 -16.11 23.62
CA GLN A 306 -14.38 -16.42 24.99
C GLN A 306 -15.76 -15.83 25.31
N ASP A 307 -16.71 -16.69 25.63
CA ASP A 307 -18.06 -16.33 26.06
C ASP A 307 -18.38 -17.02 27.39
N SER A 308 -19.43 -16.57 28.06
CA SER A 308 -19.89 -17.13 29.32
C SER A 308 -21.40 -17.27 29.34
N LEU A 309 -21.88 -18.41 29.84
CA LEU A 309 -23.29 -18.64 30.08
C LEU A 309 -23.52 -18.81 31.58
N SER A 310 -24.54 -18.14 32.11
CA SER A 310 -25.03 -18.38 33.45
C SER A 310 -26.52 -18.70 33.45
N VAL A 311 -26.89 -19.78 34.14
CA VAL A 311 -28.27 -20.24 34.28
C VAL A 311 -28.64 -20.28 35.75
N VAL A 312 -29.86 -19.86 36.07
CA VAL A 312 -30.42 -19.85 37.43
C VAL A 312 -31.72 -20.65 37.49
N ASP A 313 -31.90 -21.41 38.56
CA ASP A 313 -33.17 -22.07 38.89
C ASP A 313 -34.03 -21.06 39.64
N ALA A 314 -34.86 -20.33 38.89
CA ALA A 314 -35.72 -19.29 39.45
C ALA A 314 -36.74 -19.84 40.47
N GLY A 315 -37.13 -21.11 40.37
CA GLY A 315 -38.05 -21.74 41.31
C GLY A 315 -37.36 -21.94 42.66
N ASP A 316 -36.20 -22.58 42.65
CA ASP A 316 -35.42 -22.83 43.87
C ASP A 316 -34.86 -21.54 44.50
N SER A 317 -34.41 -20.57 43.70
CA SER A 317 -33.96 -19.26 44.21
C SER A 317 -35.10 -18.48 44.87
N SER A 318 -36.32 -18.58 44.35
CA SER A 318 -37.51 -17.98 44.97
C SER A 318 -37.92 -18.65 46.28
N LEU A 319 -37.71 -19.97 46.39
CA LEU A 319 -38.02 -20.75 47.58
C LEU A 319 -37.03 -20.45 48.73
N ILE A 320 -35.75 -20.30 48.38
CA ILE A 320 -34.65 -20.05 49.35
C ILE A 320 -34.52 -18.54 49.65
N GLY A 321 -34.90 -17.67 48.73
CA GLY A 321 -34.88 -16.21 48.88
C GLY A 321 -33.54 -15.54 48.51
N TYR A 322 -32.54 -16.30 48.05
CA TYR A 322 -31.25 -15.79 47.58
C TYR A 322 -30.57 -16.79 46.61
N GLU A 323 -29.63 -16.29 45.81
CA GLU A 323 -28.88 -17.08 44.83
C GLU A 323 -27.55 -17.58 45.39
N ILE A 324 -27.26 -18.86 45.15
CA ILE A 324 -26.00 -19.55 45.50
C ILE A 324 -25.33 -19.93 44.19
N SER A 325 -24.37 -19.09 43.79
CA SER A 325 -23.63 -19.23 42.53
C SER A 325 -22.43 -20.16 42.67
N SER A 326 -22.21 -21.02 41.68
CA SER A 326 -20.94 -21.73 41.50
C SER A 326 -20.54 -21.86 40.02
N GLN A 327 -19.28 -22.20 39.78
CA GLN A 327 -18.74 -22.43 38.45
C GLN A 327 -18.85 -23.92 38.10
N SER A 328 -19.37 -24.20 36.91
CA SER A 328 -19.42 -25.53 36.33
C SER A 328 -18.01 -26.10 36.16
N THR A 329 -17.85 -27.39 36.40
CA THR A 329 -16.58 -28.09 36.16
C THR A 329 -16.44 -28.61 34.73
N ALA A 330 -17.45 -28.36 33.88
CA ALA A 330 -17.46 -28.76 32.48
C ALA A 330 -16.28 -28.12 31.72
N LEU A 331 -15.58 -28.92 30.91
CA LEU A 331 -14.48 -28.47 30.07
C LEU A 331 -14.72 -28.87 28.61
N GLY A 332 -14.31 -28.00 27.70
CA GLY A 332 -14.34 -28.27 26.26
C GLY A 332 -15.70 -28.07 25.60
N ILE A 333 -16.62 -27.29 26.18
CA ILE A 333 -17.90 -26.98 25.54
C ILE A 333 -17.67 -26.21 24.24
N ALA A 334 -18.29 -26.64 23.14
CA ALA A 334 -18.10 -26.03 21.82
C ALA A 334 -19.08 -24.89 21.51
N ASN A 335 -20.32 -24.99 21.99
CA ASN A 335 -21.39 -24.08 21.60
C ASN A 335 -22.42 -23.80 22.69
N PHE A 336 -23.22 -22.76 22.46
CA PHE A 336 -24.22 -22.28 23.41
C PHE A 336 -25.32 -23.30 23.71
N SER A 337 -25.76 -24.08 22.71
CA SER A 337 -26.78 -25.12 22.87
C SER A 337 -26.31 -26.24 23.80
N GLN A 338 -25.07 -26.70 23.61
CA GLN A 338 -24.40 -27.65 24.49
C GLN A 338 -24.22 -27.05 25.89
N ALA A 339 -23.74 -25.80 26.00
CA ALA A 339 -23.55 -25.13 27.28
C ALA A 339 -24.84 -25.09 28.11
N THR A 340 -25.95 -24.71 27.46
CA THR A 340 -27.27 -24.60 28.07
C THR A 340 -27.72 -25.96 28.63
N ARG A 341 -27.74 -27.01 27.80
CA ARG A 341 -28.14 -28.36 28.22
C ARG A 341 -27.27 -28.90 29.35
N VAL A 342 -25.95 -28.69 29.28
CA VAL A 342 -25.00 -29.14 30.31
C VAL A 342 -25.24 -28.43 31.65
N LEU A 343 -25.46 -27.12 31.65
CA LEU A 343 -25.70 -26.35 32.86
C LEU A 343 -27.02 -26.73 33.51
N LEU A 344 -28.09 -26.86 32.71
CA LEU A 344 -29.41 -27.22 33.22
C LEU A 344 -29.44 -28.61 33.80
N ARG A 345 -28.84 -29.60 33.13
CA ARG A 345 -28.70 -30.95 33.70
C ARG A 345 -27.97 -30.91 35.04
N GLN A 346 -26.88 -30.16 35.14
CA GLN A 346 -26.14 -30.03 36.40
C GLN A 346 -26.99 -29.34 37.49
N LEU A 347 -27.76 -28.33 37.11
CA LEU A 347 -28.63 -27.58 37.98
C LEU A 347 -29.80 -28.44 38.48
N ASP A 348 -30.50 -29.15 37.60
CA ASP A 348 -31.57 -30.09 37.94
C ASP A 348 -31.06 -31.21 38.85
N LYS A 349 -29.88 -31.79 38.56
CA LYS A 349 -29.25 -32.77 39.45
C LYS A 349 -28.83 -32.21 40.80
N SER A 350 -28.54 -30.91 40.87
CA SER A 350 -28.16 -30.21 42.10
C SER A 350 -29.38 -29.88 42.95
N THR A 351 -30.43 -29.28 42.37
CA THR A 351 -31.63 -28.82 43.09
C THR A 351 -32.65 -29.94 43.24
N LYS A 352 -33.19 -30.47 42.14
CA LYS A 352 -34.21 -31.54 42.12
C LYS A 352 -33.62 -32.90 42.49
N GLY A 353 -32.37 -33.14 42.12
CA GLY A 353 -31.64 -34.38 42.41
C GLY A 353 -31.01 -34.45 43.81
N ASN A 354 -31.28 -33.50 44.70
CA ASN A 354 -30.72 -33.44 46.06
C ASN A 354 -31.33 -34.46 47.04
N LEU A 355 -31.57 -35.69 46.58
CA LEU A 355 -32.02 -36.80 47.41
C LEU A 355 -31.11 -37.99 47.17
N PHE A 356 -30.43 -38.41 48.23
CA PHE A 356 -29.55 -39.57 48.23
C PHE A 356 -30.12 -40.63 49.16
N ILE A 357 -30.14 -41.86 48.69
CA ILE A 357 -30.49 -43.04 49.48
C ILE A 357 -29.24 -43.87 49.76
N GLN A 358 -29.06 -44.21 51.01
CA GLN A 358 -28.04 -45.14 51.47
C GLN A 358 -28.73 -46.34 52.13
N PHE A 359 -28.35 -47.55 51.75
CA PHE A 359 -28.84 -48.76 52.40
C PHE A 359 -27.84 -49.90 52.29
N GLN A 360 -28.02 -50.92 53.11
CA GLN A 360 -27.19 -52.13 53.08
C GLN A 360 -27.94 -53.25 52.36
N THR A 361 -27.22 -54.01 51.54
CA THR A 361 -27.70 -55.22 50.89
C THR A 361 -26.66 -56.33 51.01
N SER A 362 -27.03 -57.57 50.68
CA SER A 362 -26.11 -58.71 50.73
C SER A 362 -25.37 -58.91 49.39
N PHE A 363 -25.01 -60.15 49.06
CA PHE A 363 -24.53 -60.57 47.73
C PHE A 363 -25.43 -60.13 46.56
N ARG A 364 -26.66 -59.65 46.81
CA ARG A 364 -27.55 -59.06 45.80
C ARG A 364 -26.94 -57.85 45.08
N ALA A 365 -25.96 -57.16 45.67
CA ALA A 365 -25.21 -56.10 44.99
C ALA A 365 -24.14 -56.59 43.99
N LEU A 366 -23.87 -57.91 43.89
CA LEU A 366 -22.70 -58.44 43.15
C LEU A 366 -22.64 -57.99 41.68
N LYS A 367 -23.81 -57.84 41.03
CA LYS A 367 -23.91 -57.44 39.62
C LYS A 367 -24.23 -55.96 39.40
N VAL A 368 -24.49 -55.22 40.48
CA VAL A 368 -24.73 -53.77 40.45
C VAL A 368 -23.38 -53.04 40.45
N ARG A 369 -23.25 -51.99 39.63
CA ARG A 369 -22.04 -51.17 39.53
C ARG A 369 -22.34 -49.69 39.72
N PRO A 370 -21.34 -48.87 40.09
CA PRO A 370 -21.50 -47.42 40.04
C PRO A 370 -21.89 -46.97 38.62
N GLY A 371 -22.88 -46.08 38.55
CA GLY A 371 -23.48 -45.60 37.31
C GLY A 371 -24.79 -46.29 36.92
N ASP A 372 -25.05 -47.52 37.38
CA ASP A 372 -26.30 -48.25 37.10
C ASP A 372 -27.51 -47.57 37.73
N ILE A 373 -28.66 -47.70 37.08
CA ILE A 373 -29.96 -47.26 37.59
C ILE A 373 -30.66 -48.48 38.20
N ILE A 374 -30.97 -48.38 39.49
CA ILE A 374 -31.70 -49.37 40.28
C ILE A 374 -33.06 -48.79 40.66
N THR A 375 -34.02 -49.63 41.03
CA THR A 375 -35.28 -49.16 41.62
C THR A 375 -35.34 -49.46 43.11
N VAL A 376 -35.96 -48.57 43.86
CA VAL A 376 -36.20 -48.75 45.29
C VAL A 376 -37.68 -48.61 45.60
N THR A 377 -38.22 -49.62 46.27
CA THR A 377 -39.55 -49.62 46.85
C THR A 377 -39.43 -49.62 48.38
N TYR A 378 -39.82 -48.52 49.01
CA TYR A 378 -39.76 -48.33 50.45
C TYR A 378 -41.04 -47.65 50.94
N ALA A 379 -41.96 -48.45 51.49
CA ALA A 379 -43.32 -48.02 51.80
C ALA A 379 -43.36 -46.88 52.84
N LYS A 380 -42.43 -46.86 53.79
CA LYS A 380 -42.39 -45.86 54.87
C LYS A 380 -42.20 -44.42 54.36
N GLU A 381 -41.48 -44.26 53.26
CA GLU A 381 -41.18 -42.94 52.65
C GLU A 381 -41.96 -42.74 51.33
N GLY A 382 -42.96 -43.59 51.06
CA GLY A 382 -43.79 -43.51 49.86
C GLY A 382 -43.06 -43.81 48.54
N LEU A 383 -41.85 -44.39 48.59
CA LEU A 383 -41.10 -44.74 47.39
C LEU A 383 -41.69 -46.03 46.79
N GLN A 384 -42.23 -45.95 45.58
CA GLN A 384 -42.71 -47.10 44.83
C GLN A 384 -41.96 -47.20 43.51
N ARG A 385 -41.07 -48.19 43.41
CA ARG A 385 -40.27 -48.46 42.20
C ARG A 385 -39.55 -47.22 41.66
N VAL A 386 -39.12 -46.34 42.57
CA VAL A 386 -38.48 -45.06 42.23
C VAL A 386 -37.06 -45.32 41.75
N PRO A 387 -36.62 -44.76 40.61
CA PRO A 387 -35.28 -44.96 40.10
C PRO A 387 -34.23 -44.16 40.88
N PHE A 388 -33.11 -44.82 41.18
CA PHE A 388 -31.93 -44.23 41.78
C PHE A 388 -30.68 -44.66 41.01
N ARG A 389 -29.79 -43.71 40.72
CA ARG A 389 -28.49 -43.97 40.10
C ARG A 389 -27.43 -44.23 41.17
N VAL A 390 -26.77 -45.38 41.09
CA VAL A 390 -25.74 -45.78 42.06
C VAL A 390 -24.51 -44.89 41.92
N THR A 391 -24.14 -44.19 42.98
CA THR A 391 -22.96 -43.30 43.01
C THR A 391 -21.76 -43.96 43.66
N LYS A 392 -21.98 -44.81 44.67
CA LYS A 392 -20.91 -45.51 45.39
C LYS A 392 -21.39 -46.87 45.90
N LEU A 393 -20.51 -47.87 45.79
CA LEU A 393 -20.64 -49.17 46.45
C LEU A 393 -19.50 -49.32 47.46
N SER A 394 -19.81 -49.72 48.68
CA SER A 394 -18.84 -49.96 49.75
C SER A 394 -19.05 -51.36 50.33
N PRO A 395 -18.38 -52.39 49.80
CA PRO A 395 -18.43 -53.73 50.36
C PRO A 395 -17.70 -53.79 51.71
N SER A 396 -18.23 -54.60 52.63
CA SER A 396 -17.55 -54.99 53.87
C SER A 396 -16.38 -55.93 53.59
N MET A 397 -15.47 -56.11 54.55
CA MET A 397 -14.24 -56.91 54.37
C MET A 397 -14.50 -58.36 53.92
N ASN A 398 -15.63 -58.95 54.32
CA ASN A 398 -16.05 -60.29 53.95
C ASN A 398 -17.09 -60.33 52.80
N TYR A 399 -17.42 -59.17 52.20
CA TYR A 399 -18.44 -59.00 51.16
C TYR A 399 -19.86 -59.45 51.54
N GLU A 400 -20.11 -59.79 52.80
CA GLU A 400 -21.41 -60.28 53.27
C GLU A 400 -22.47 -59.19 53.19
N VAL A 401 -22.05 -57.94 53.46
CA VAL A 401 -22.86 -56.75 53.36
C VAL A 401 -22.17 -55.73 52.45
N VAL A 402 -22.94 -55.13 51.54
CA VAL A 402 -22.53 -54.04 50.66
C VAL A 402 -23.42 -52.83 50.96
N THR A 403 -22.79 -51.69 51.23
CA THR A 403 -23.51 -50.42 51.38
C THR A 403 -23.60 -49.74 50.03
N ILE A 404 -24.82 -49.51 49.56
CA ILE A 404 -25.13 -48.77 48.34
C ILE A 404 -25.45 -47.33 48.72
N LEU A 405 -24.82 -46.38 48.04
CA LEU A 405 -25.24 -44.98 48.02
C LEU A 405 -25.69 -44.66 46.60
N ALA A 406 -26.91 -44.15 46.44
CA ALA A 406 -27.50 -43.82 45.16
C ALA A 406 -28.18 -42.45 45.22
N GLN A 407 -28.15 -41.70 44.12
CA GLN A 407 -28.83 -40.42 43.96
C GLN A 407 -30.16 -40.67 43.24
N ILE A 408 -31.23 -39.94 43.57
CA ILE A 408 -32.48 -40.03 42.80
C ILE A 408 -32.19 -39.76 41.32
N HIS A 409 -32.86 -40.48 40.43
CA HIS A 409 -32.71 -40.34 39.00
C HIS A 409 -34.04 -39.92 38.38
N ASP A 410 -33.98 -39.01 37.44
CA ASP A 410 -35.12 -38.62 36.61
C ASP A 410 -34.64 -38.59 35.15
N ASP A 411 -35.42 -39.18 34.25
CA ASP A 411 -35.11 -39.20 32.82
C ASP A 411 -35.22 -37.79 32.21
N ASP A 412 -36.09 -36.94 32.76
CA ASP A 412 -36.34 -35.59 32.25
C ASP A 412 -35.09 -34.70 32.30
N TRP A 413 -34.17 -34.94 33.25
CA TRP A 413 -32.91 -34.19 33.37
C TRP A 413 -31.95 -34.42 32.19
N TYR A 414 -32.18 -35.47 31.40
CA TYR A 414 -31.36 -35.85 30.25
C TYR A 414 -32.04 -35.53 28.91
N SER A 415 -33.13 -34.76 28.92
CA SER A 415 -33.82 -34.30 27.72
C SER A 415 -32.95 -33.37 26.87
N ASP A 416 -32.98 -33.58 25.55
CA ASP A 416 -32.30 -32.69 24.59
C ASP A 416 -33.15 -31.50 24.15
N ASN A 417 -34.43 -31.45 24.52
CA ASN A 417 -35.36 -30.46 23.99
C ASN A 417 -35.16 -29.08 24.66
N PRO A 418 -34.71 -28.05 23.92
CA PRO A 418 -34.45 -26.74 24.49
C PRO A 418 -35.71 -25.92 24.79
N THR A 419 -36.89 -26.31 24.30
CA THR A 419 -38.13 -25.49 24.36
C THR A 419 -38.71 -25.28 25.77
N VAL A 420 -38.11 -25.87 26.81
CA VAL A 420 -38.38 -25.57 28.24
C VAL A 420 -37.52 -24.39 28.75
N LEU A 421 -36.62 -23.82 27.93
CA LEU A 421 -35.47 -23.05 28.40
C LEU A 421 -35.47 -21.64 27.82
N ARG A 422 -35.69 -20.67 28.71
CA ARG A 422 -35.94 -19.25 28.42
C ARG A 422 -34.71 -18.53 27.84
N ASN A 423 -35.01 -17.63 26.92
CA ASN A 423 -34.22 -16.53 26.35
C ASN A 423 -33.02 -16.07 27.18
N ALA A 424 -31.81 -16.22 26.62
CA ALA A 424 -30.64 -15.44 26.97
C ALA A 424 -30.20 -14.68 25.71
N GLY A 425 -30.57 -13.39 25.65
CA GLY A 425 -30.13 -12.48 24.60
C GLY A 425 -28.66 -12.11 24.78
N ARG A 426 -27.96 -11.88 23.67
CA ARG A 426 -26.57 -11.45 23.63
C ARG A 426 -26.46 -9.93 23.70
N GLN A 427 -25.50 -9.44 24.49
CA GLN A 427 -25.01 -8.06 24.47
C GLN A 427 -23.82 -7.98 23.50
N PRO A 428 -23.80 -7.08 22.49
CA PRO A 428 -22.60 -6.85 21.68
C PRO A 428 -21.71 -5.78 22.33
N ALA A 429 -20.44 -6.12 22.55
CA ALA A 429 -19.40 -5.15 22.85
C ALA A 429 -19.03 -4.42 21.54
N ALA A 430 -19.52 -3.19 21.38
CA ALA A 430 -19.05 -2.27 20.35
C ALA A 430 -17.64 -1.78 20.72
N GLN A 431 -16.62 -2.37 20.10
CA GLN A 431 -15.28 -1.78 20.12
C GLN A 431 -15.09 -0.91 18.87
N THR A 432 -14.61 0.31 19.07
CA THR A 432 -14.22 1.25 18.03
C THR A 432 -12.97 0.71 17.30
N ARG A 433 -13.10 0.31 16.03
CA ARG A 433 -12.01 -0.25 15.22
C ARG A 433 -11.47 0.78 14.23
N VAL A 434 -10.32 0.47 13.61
CA VAL A 434 -9.81 1.21 12.45
C VAL A 434 -10.69 0.85 11.25
N PRO A 435 -11.13 1.84 10.44
CA PRO A 435 -11.99 1.57 9.29
C PRO A 435 -11.22 0.85 8.18
N ARG A 436 -11.95 0.26 7.25
CA ARG A 436 -11.43 -0.39 6.04
C ARG A 436 -10.87 0.66 5.06
N PRO A 437 -9.89 0.30 4.22
CA PRO A 437 -9.36 1.20 3.19
C PRO A 437 -10.47 1.73 2.27
N LEU A 438 -10.33 2.97 1.80
CA LEU A 438 -11.23 3.54 0.80
C LEU A 438 -11.11 2.78 -0.52
N ILE A 439 -12.14 2.89 -1.37
CA ILE A 439 -12.17 2.26 -2.68
C ILE A 439 -12.47 3.34 -3.72
N GLY A 440 -11.72 3.32 -4.83
CA GLY A 440 -11.99 4.18 -5.98
C GLY A 440 -13.25 3.79 -6.75
N VAL A 441 -13.48 4.43 -7.89
CA VAL A 441 -14.63 4.15 -8.76
C VAL A 441 -14.24 3.69 -10.16
N ASN A 442 -12.99 3.89 -10.57
CA ASN A 442 -12.47 3.49 -11.88
C ASN A 442 -11.60 2.24 -11.75
N ALA A 443 -11.82 1.22 -12.56
CA ALA A 443 -11.00 0.00 -12.49
C ALA A 443 -9.58 0.26 -12.99
N HIS A 444 -8.59 -0.07 -12.16
CA HIS A 444 -7.18 -0.11 -12.51
C HIS A 444 -6.83 -1.51 -13.01
N LEU A 445 -6.30 -1.59 -14.23
CA LEU A 445 -5.87 -2.85 -14.85
C LEU A 445 -4.36 -2.81 -15.04
N SER A 446 -3.68 -3.90 -14.71
CA SER A 446 -2.28 -4.14 -15.09
C SER A 446 -2.06 -3.97 -16.60
N PRO A 447 -0.81 -3.77 -17.06
CA PRO A 447 -0.48 -3.74 -18.50
C PRO A 447 -0.92 -5.00 -19.27
N THR A 448 -1.10 -6.13 -18.58
CA THR A 448 -1.59 -7.41 -19.14
C THR A 448 -3.12 -7.53 -19.13
N GLY A 449 -3.85 -6.52 -18.66
CA GLY A 449 -5.31 -6.46 -18.64
C GLY A 449 -5.99 -7.12 -17.43
N THR A 450 -5.21 -7.57 -16.44
CA THR A 450 -5.71 -8.14 -15.18
C THR A 450 -6.09 -7.03 -14.20
N PHE A 451 -7.24 -7.14 -13.54
CA PHE A 451 -7.69 -6.20 -12.52
C PHE A 451 -6.77 -6.21 -11.28
N GLU A 452 -6.37 -5.03 -10.81
CA GLU A 452 -5.54 -4.86 -9.62
C GLU A 452 -6.29 -4.15 -8.48
N SER A 453 -6.88 -2.98 -8.77
CA SER A 453 -7.57 -2.14 -7.78
C SER A 453 -8.60 -1.20 -8.42
N PHE A 454 -9.26 -0.37 -7.62
CA PHE A 454 -10.06 0.76 -8.12
C PHE A 454 -9.41 2.10 -7.75
N ASP A 455 -9.14 2.92 -8.76
CA ASP A 455 -8.65 4.30 -8.66
C ASP A 455 -9.78 5.30 -8.46
N PHE A 456 -9.47 6.43 -7.82
CA PHE A 456 -10.42 7.53 -7.68
C PHE A 456 -10.77 8.14 -9.05
N ALA A 457 -12.01 8.57 -9.24
CA ALA A 457 -12.35 9.40 -10.41
C ALA A 457 -12.08 10.86 -10.07
N ILE A 458 -11.20 11.48 -10.84
CA ILE A 458 -10.76 12.86 -10.63
C ILE A 458 -11.28 13.70 -11.78
N SER A 459 -11.83 14.87 -11.47
CA SER A 459 -12.14 15.91 -12.44
C SER A 459 -11.57 17.24 -12.01
N GLU A 460 -11.08 18.00 -12.99
CA GLU A 460 -10.35 19.25 -12.82
C GLU A 460 -11.23 20.46 -13.17
N ALA A 461 -11.12 21.56 -12.41
CA ALA A 461 -11.80 22.81 -12.68
C ALA A 461 -10.88 24.01 -12.41
N ILE A 462 -10.32 24.56 -13.49
CA ILE A 462 -9.34 25.65 -13.44
C ILE A 462 -10.04 26.99 -13.17
N HIS A 463 -9.62 27.67 -12.11
CA HIS A 463 -10.00 29.05 -11.79
C HIS A 463 -8.82 30.00 -12.00
N ALA A 464 -8.93 30.84 -13.04
CA ALA A 464 -7.98 31.92 -13.27
C ALA A 464 -8.28 33.10 -12.33
N GLN A 465 -7.25 33.62 -11.67
CA GLN A 465 -7.33 34.79 -10.78
C GLN A 465 -6.92 36.07 -11.52
N GLN A 466 -7.37 37.23 -11.02
CA GLN A 466 -7.12 38.53 -11.66
C GLN A 466 -5.65 38.97 -11.63
N ASP A 467 -4.83 38.34 -10.80
CA ASP A 467 -3.38 38.60 -10.65
C ASP A 467 -2.50 37.80 -11.63
N GLY A 468 -3.13 37.02 -12.52
CA GLY A 468 -2.43 36.16 -13.50
C GLY A 468 -2.03 34.79 -12.95
N THR A 469 -2.37 34.46 -11.70
CA THR A 469 -2.24 33.09 -11.16
C THR A 469 -3.48 32.25 -11.46
N ALA A 470 -3.35 30.93 -11.36
CA ALA A 470 -4.48 30.02 -11.47
C ALA A 470 -4.45 29.01 -10.32
N THR A 471 -5.64 28.69 -9.82
CA THR A 471 -5.88 27.61 -8.86
C THR A 471 -6.70 26.53 -9.52
N ASP A 472 -6.40 25.29 -9.18
CA ASP A 472 -7.12 24.14 -9.70
C ASP A 472 -7.94 23.49 -8.59
N ILE A 473 -9.24 23.31 -8.85
CA ILE A 473 -10.16 22.65 -7.95
C ILE A 473 -10.31 21.20 -8.41
N LEU A 474 -9.74 20.28 -7.64
CA LEU A 474 -9.89 18.86 -7.88
C LEU A 474 -11.15 18.35 -7.19
N THR A 475 -11.99 17.65 -7.94
CA THR A 475 -13.12 16.87 -7.41
C THR A 475 -12.77 15.39 -7.50
N VAL A 476 -12.62 14.74 -6.35
CA VAL A 476 -12.17 13.35 -6.22
C VAL A 476 -13.34 12.49 -5.74
N SER A 477 -13.85 11.63 -6.62
CA SER A 477 -14.95 10.71 -6.34
C SER A 477 -14.42 9.36 -5.91
N PHE A 478 -14.97 8.86 -4.80
CA PHE A 478 -14.67 7.56 -4.21
C PHE A 478 -15.95 6.80 -3.86
N SER A 479 -15.84 5.50 -3.62
CA SER A 479 -16.92 4.66 -3.12
C SER A 479 -17.07 4.85 -1.62
N GLN A 480 -18.12 5.55 -1.20
CA GLN A 480 -18.36 5.84 0.21
C GLN A 480 -18.80 4.58 0.96
N PRO A 481 -18.11 4.17 2.04
CA PRO A 481 -18.56 3.07 2.89
C PRO A 481 -19.93 3.36 3.49
N SER A 482 -20.82 2.38 3.47
CA SER A 482 -22.15 2.50 4.08
C SER A 482 -22.07 2.23 5.58
N ASN A 483 -22.64 3.12 6.38
CA ASN A 483 -22.87 2.87 7.80
C ASN A 483 -24.20 2.12 7.97
N PRO A 484 -24.20 0.88 8.49
CA PRO A 484 -25.45 0.13 8.68
C PRO A 484 -26.37 0.85 9.66
N SER A 485 -27.63 1.02 9.28
CA SER A 485 -28.67 1.62 10.11
C SER A 485 -28.97 0.73 11.32
N PRO A 486 -29.41 1.28 12.47
CA PRO A 486 -29.88 0.48 13.60
C PRO A 486 -31.00 -0.52 13.26
N ASN A 487 -31.74 -0.26 12.18
CA ASN A 487 -32.83 -1.11 11.70
C ASN A 487 -32.42 -2.07 10.56
N SER A 488 -31.16 -2.05 10.13
CA SER A 488 -30.67 -2.99 9.13
C SER A 488 -30.69 -4.44 9.66
N PRO A 489 -30.73 -5.46 8.79
CA PRO A 489 -30.60 -6.85 9.20
C PRO A 489 -29.33 -7.11 10.04
N GLY A 490 -29.43 -8.03 10.99
CA GLY A 490 -28.29 -8.51 11.78
C GLY A 490 -27.19 -9.19 10.94
N LEU A 491 -26.14 -9.64 11.62
CA LEU A 491 -24.97 -10.22 10.98
C LEU A 491 -25.29 -11.61 10.38
N PRO A 492 -25.01 -11.86 9.08
CA PRO A 492 -25.12 -13.20 8.51
C PRO A 492 -24.06 -14.15 9.07
N LEU A 493 -24.42 -15.40 9.26
CA LEU A 493 -23.48 -16.47 9.62
C LEU A 493 -22.98 -17.18 8.36
N VAL A 494 -21.73 -17.61 8.38
CA VAL A 494 -21.10 -18.33 7.29
C VAL A 494 -20.09 -19.34 7.82
N SER A 495 -19.98 -20.49 7.16
CA SER A 495 -18.96 -21.49 7.48
C SER A 495 -17.56 -20.98 7.13
N LEU A 496 -16.59 -21.26 8.00
CA LEU A 496 -15.17 -20.98 7.76
C LEU A 496 -14.47 -22.03 6.88
N SER A 497 -15.21 -23.00 6.32
CA SER A 497 -14.68 -24.09 5.49
C SER A 497 -15.19 -24.00 4.04
N PRO A 498 -14.52 -23.21 3.17
CA PRO A 498 -14.89 -23.11 1.77
C PRO A 498 -14.64 -24.44 1.02
N GLN A 499 -15.41 -24.67 -0.05
CA GLN A 499 -15.25 -25.81 -0.95
C GLN A 499 -14.71 -25.33 -2.30
N PHE A 500 -13.90 -26.16 -2.98
CA PHE A 500 -13.21 -25.81 -4.22
C PHE A 500 -13.52 -26.82 -5.33
N THR A 501 -13.68 -26.34 -6.56
CA THR A 501 -13.72 -27.17 -7.77
C THR A 501 -12.71 -26.65 -8.78
N SER A 502 -11.90 -27.53 -9.37
CA SER A 502 -10.79 -27.17 -10.27
C SER A 502 -11.20 -26.90 -11.73
N ALA A 503 -12.51 -26.83 -12.00
CA ALA A 503 -13.10 -26.62 -13.32
C ALA A 503 -14.40 -25.80 -13.22
N GLY A 504 -14.68 -25.01 -14.26
CA GLY A 504 -15.95 -24.27 -14.40
C GLY A 504 -15.92 -22.80 -13.96
N GLY A 505 -14.76 -22.23 -13.63
CA GLY A 505 -14.59 -20.81 -13.32
C GLY A 505 -13.38 -20.17 -13.98
N THR A 506 -13.02 -18.97 -13.51
CA THR A 506 -11.87 -18.18 -13.99
C THR A 506 -10.93 -17.74 -12.86
N LEU A 507 -11.10 -18.30 -11.65
CA LEU A 507 -10.24 -17.97 -10.51
C LEU A 507 -8.86 -18.63 -10.67
N GLN A 508 -7.82 -17.80 -10.55
CA GLN A 508 -6.42 -18.21 -10.62
C GLN A 508 -6.05 -19.15 -9.47
N GLY A 509 -5.34 -20.24 -9.80
CA GLY A 509 -4.86 -21.20 -8.80
C GLY A 509 -3.64 -20.67 -8.03
N GLY A 510 -3.53 -21.01 -6.75
CA GLY A 510 -2.47 -20.51 -5.86
C GLY A 510 -2.75 -19.13 -5.25
N SER A 511 -3.90 -18.54 -5.53
CA SER A 511 -4.32 -17.25 -4.97
C SER A 511 -4.98 -17.41 -3.59
N ASN A 512 -4.65 -16.52 -2.65
CA ASN A 512 -5.36 -16.40 -1.37
C ASN A 512 -6.44 -15.33 -1.50
N LEU A 513 -7.70 -15.75 -1.46
CA LEU A 513 -8.87 -14.88 -1.57
C LEU A 513 -9.61 -14.83 -0.23
N TYR A 514 -10.22 -13.70 0.08
CA TYR A 514 -11.01 -13.50 1.29
C TYR A 514 -12.44 -13.18 0.90
N TYR A 515 -13.42 -13.91 1.48
CA TYR A 515 -14.84 -13.72 1.19
C TYR A 515 -15.61 -13.23 2.41
N ALA A 516 -16.62 -12.40 2.22
CA ALA A 516 -17.57 -12.02 3.25
C ALA A 516 -18.94 -11.73 2.65
N VAL A 517 -20.00 -11.75 3.46
CA VAL A 517 -21.38 -11.51 3.03
C VAL A 517 -22.10 -10.53 3.96
N SER A 518 -23.07 -9.79 3.45
CA SER A 518 -23.93 -8.88 4.23
C SER A 518 -25.39 -9.11 3.85
N ALA A 519 -26.30 -9.02 4.83
CA ALA A 519 -27.74 -9.15 4.58
C ALA A 519 -28.36 -7.82 4.13
N ILE A 520 -29.38 -7.89 3.28
CA ILE A 520 -30.19 -6.75 2.82
C ILE A 520 -31.66 -7.02 3.14
N ASP A 521 -32.35 -6.05 3.74
CA ASP A 521 -33.79 -6.14 4.01
C ASP A 521 -34.67 -5.91 2.77
N GLY A 522 -35.99 -6.04 2.92
CA GLY A 522 -36.96 -5.77 1.84
C GLY A 522 -37.02 -4.30 1.38
N SER A 523 -36.45 -3.37 2.15
CA SER A 523 -36.37 -1.93 1.85
C SER A 523 -35.06 -1.53 1.17
N GLY A 524 -34.11 -2.48 1.06
CA GLY A 524 -32.79 -2.25 0.48
C GLY A 524 -31.72 -1.78 1.46
N ASN A 525 -31.99 -1.75 2.77
CA ASN A 525 -30.99 -1.41 3.78
C ASN A 525 -30.04 -2.59 4.00
N GLU A 526 -28.75 -2.30 4.02
CA GLU A 526 -27.70 -3.28 4.21
C GLU A 526 -27.25 -3.36 5.66
N GLY A 527 -27.09 -4.59 6.17
CA GLY A 527 -26.66 -4.92 7.52
C GLY A 527 -25.15 -5.03 7.67
N MET A 528 -24.73 -5.42 8.87
CA MET A 528 -23.30 -5.62 9.16
C MET A 528 -22.70 -6.75 8.31
N LEU A 529 -21.42 -6.61 7.99
CA LEU A 529 -20.66 -7.62 7.26
C LEU A 529 -20.42 -8.86 8.15
N SER A 530 -20.55 -10.06 7.57
CA SER A 530 -20.14 -11.32 8.18
C SER A 530 -18.64 -11.35 8.45
N TYR A 531 -18.19 -12.38 9.16
CA TYR A 531 -16.77 -12.70 9.26
C TYR A 531 -16.15 -12.94 7.88
N THR A 532 -14.84 -12.70 7.78
CA THR A 532 -14.08 -12.89 6.54
C THR A 532 -13.54 -14.32 6.48
N ILE A 533 -13.77 -15.01 5.37
CA ILE A 533 -13.40 -16.41 5.16
C ILE A 533 -12.14 -16.44 4.30
N PRO A 534 -11.00 -16.94 4.81
CA PRO A 534 -9.82 -17.17 3.99
C PRO A 534 -10.05 -18.39 3.08
N CYS A 535 -9.80 -18.21 1.79
CA CYS A 535 -9.93 -19.21 0.74
C CYS A 535 -8.60 -19.31 -0.01
N ALA A 536 -7.76 -20.28 0.37
CA ALA A 536 -6.55 -20.61 -0.38
C ALA A 536 -6.92 -21.47 -1.60
N VAL A 537 -6.97 -20.87 -2.79
CA VAL A 537 -7.35 -21.58 -4.02
C VAL A 537 -6.24 -22.57 -4.38
N PRO A 538 -6.55 -23.87 -4.59
CA PRO A 538 -5.55 -24.87 -4.93
C PRO A 538 -4.69 -24.48 -6.14
N SER A 539 -3.38 -24.70 -6.05
CA SER A 539 -2.45 -24.50 -7.17
C SER A 539 -2.70 -25.53 -8.28
N GLY A 540 -2.71 -25.11 -9.55
CA GLY A 540 -2.69 -26.05 -10.69
C GLY A 540 -3.38 -25.53 -11.96
N THR A 541 -4.65 -25.11 -11.86
CA THR A 541 -5.41 -24.55 -12.99
C THR A 541 -5.83 -23.11 -12.71
N ASN A 542 -6.17 -22.34 -13.74
CA ASN A 542 -6.80 -21.00 -13.61
C ASN A 542 -8.31 -21.06 -13.87
N ALA A 543 -8.91 -22.25 -13.69
CA ALA A 543 -10.32 -22.52 -13.99
C ALA A 543 -11.15 -22.82 -12.74
N ASN A 544 -10.69 -22.37 -11.57
CA ASN A 544 -11.26 -22.76 -10.28
C ASN A 544 -12.56 -22.02 -9.98
N THR A 545 -13.39 -22.63 -9.15
CA THR A 545 -14.55 -22.01 -8.48
C THR A 545 -14.42 -22.15 -6.97
N VAL A 546 -14.99 -21.21 -6.23
CA VAL A 546 -15.04 -21.22 -4.76
C VAL A 546 -16.50 -21.23 -4.31
N THR A 547 -16.88 -22.21 -3.51
CA THR A 547 -18.21 -22.29 -2.90
C THR A 547 -18.12 -22.00 -1.40
N ILE A 548 -18.73 -20.89 -0.97
CA ILE A 548 -18.96 -20.59 0.45
C ILE A 548 -20.29 -21.24 0.87
N SER A 549 -20.28 -21.92 2.01
CA SER A 549 -21.40 -22.75 2.49
C SER A 549 -21.79 -22.39 3.93
N GLY A 550 -22.89 -22.97 4.42
CA GLY A 550 -23.38 -22.69 5.77
C GLY A 550 -23.86 -21.24 5.94
N LEU A 551 -24.35 -20.63 4.85
CA LEU A 551 -24.89 -19.27 4.89
C LEU A 551 -26.23 -19.27 5.63
N SER A 552 -26.34 -18.44 6.66
CA SER A 552 -27.60 -18.22 7.38
C SER A 552 -27.81 -16.74 7.66
N PHE A 553 -29.07 -16.28 7.53
CA PHE A 553 -29.42 -14.87 7.52
C PHE A 553 -30.48 -14.53 8.57
N PRO A 554 -30.43 -13.33 9.17
CA PRO A 554 -31.40 -12.89 10.18
C PRO A 554 -32.85 -12.80 9.65
N PRO A 555 -33.87 -12.90 10.53
CA PRO A 555 -35.26 -12.70 10.15
C PRO A 555 -35.45 -11.28 9.63
N GLY A 556 -35.92 -11.15 8.39
CA GLY A 556 -36.05 -9.86 7.70
C GLY A 556 -35.04 -9.63 6.57
N ALA A 557 -34.04 -10.50 6.41
CA ALA A 557 -33.19 -10.51 5.21
C ALA A 557 -33.99 -10.97 3.98
N ALA A 558 -34.05 -10.14 2.95
CA ALA A 558 -34.66 -10.46 1.65
C ALA A 558 -33.62 -10.96 0.62
N SER A 559 -32.38 -10.47 0.73
CA SER A 559 -31.26 -10.84 -0.16
C SER A 559 -29.92 -10.59 0.54
N PHE A 560 -28.80 -10.89 -0.10
CA PHE A 560 -27.46 -10.62 0.43
C PHE A 560 -26.47 -10.16 -0.66
N ASN A 561 -25.43 -9.44 -0.24
CA ASN A 561 -24.27 -9.11 -1.08
C ASN A 561 -23.10 -10.06 -0.76
N VAL A 562 -22.22 -10.27 -1.74
CA VAL A 562 -20.98 -11.05 -1.59
C VAL A 562 -19.79 -10.17 -1.93
N TYR A 563 -18.78 -10.23 -1.07
CA TYR A 563 -17.55 -9.47 -1.16
C TYR A 563 -16.36 -10.41 -1.30
N ARG A 564 -15.37 -10.02 -2.11
CA ARG A 564 -14.12 -10.75 -2.34
C ARG A 564 -12.95 -9.78 -2.38
N GLY A 565 -11.82 -10.16 -1.79
CA GLY A 565 -10.57 -9.40 -1.87
C GLY A 565 -9.33 -10.27 -1.77
N SER A 566 -8.17 -9.68 -2.09
CA SER A 566 -6.85 -10.31 -1.91
C SER A 566 -6.35 -10.20 -0.46
N THR A 567 -6.96 -9.33 0.35
CA THR A 567 -6.68 -9.18 1.78
C THR A 567 -8.00 -9.10 2.55
N PRO A 568 -8.04 -9.44 3.86
CA PRO A 568 -9.28 -9.36 4.63
C PRO A 568 -9.77 -7.92 4.84
N GLN A 569 -8.89 -6.92 4.69
CA GLN A 569 -9.20 -5.50 4.87
C GLN A 569 -9.77 -4.85 3.60
N LEU A 570 -9.24 -5.20 2.42
CA LEU A 570 -9.65 -4.65 1.14
C LEU A 570 -10.54 -5.64 0.38
N LEU A 571 -11.86 -5.46 0.48
CA LEU A 571 -12.85 -6.31 -0.17
C LEU A 571 -13.69 -5.51 -1.18
N TYR A 572 -13.94 -6.10 -2.34
CA TYR A 572 -14.81 -5.55 -3.38
C TYR A 572 -16.08 -6.37 -3.51
N ARG A 573 -17.22 -5.73 -3.75
CA ARG A 573 -18.47 -6.44 -4.02
C ARG A 573 -18.36 -7.18 -5.35
N ILE A 574 -18.68 -8.47 -5.35
CA ILE A 574 -18.69 -9.31 -6.57
C ILE A 574 -20.11 -9.75 -6.97
N ALA A 575 -21.04 -9.78 -6.02
CA ALA A 575 -22.44 -10.07 -6.27
C ALA A 575 -23.32 -9.19 -5.38
N SER A 576 -24.49 -8.80 -5.92
CA SER A 576 -25.41 -7.90 -5.25
C SER A 576 -26.83 -8.45 -5.28
N ARG A 577 -27.57 -8.29 -4.17
CA ARG A 577 -28.98 -8.71 -4.03
C ARG A 577 -29.21 -10.18 -4.44
N VAL A 578 -28.29 -11.06 -4.05
CA VAL A 578 -28.43 -12.50 -4.24
C VAL A 578 -29.59 -13.01 -3.37
N PRO A 579 -30.54 -13.80 -3.90
CA PRO A 579 -31.61 -14.38 -3.09
C PRO A 579 -31.03 -15.22 -1.95
N VAL A 580 -31.63 -15.13 -0.76
CA VAL A 580 -31.20 -15.89 0.42
C VAL A 580 -31.06 -17.39 0.09
N ALA A 581 -29.85 -17.92 0.31
CA ALA A 581 -29.49 -19.30 -0.01
C ALA A 581 -28.45 -19.82 1.00
N GLY A 582 -28.41 -21.14 1.25
CA GLY A 582 -27.46 -21.76 2.19
C GLY A 582 -26.01 -21.84 1.70
N SER A 583 -25.75 -21.47 0.45
CA SER A 583 -24.42 -21.45 -0.16
C SER A 583 -24.37 -20.50 -1.36
N TYR A 584 -23.17 -20.01 -1.69
CA TYR A 584 -22.91 -19.22 -2.89
C TYR A 584 -21.63 -19.72 -3.59
N THR A 585 -21.67 -19.84 -4.92
CA THR A 585 -20.53 -20.25 -5.74
C THR A 585 -20.04 -19.09 -6.58
N ASP A 586 -18.79 -18.68 -6.36
CA ASP A 586 -18.08 -17.73 -7.20
C ASP A 586 -17.37 -18.47 -8.35
N THR A 587 -17.73 -18.15 -9.58
CA THR A 587 -17.11 -18.66 -10.82
C THR A 587 -16.05 -17.71 -11.38
N GLY A 588 -15.68 -16.67 -10.63
CA GLY A 588 -14.77 -15.60 -11.06
C GLY A 588 -15.50 -14.31 -11.45
N ALA A 589 -16.53 -13.95 -10.68
CA ALA A 589 -17.28 -12.72 -10.88
C ALA A 589 -16.36 -11.49 -10.83
N ALA A 590 -16.61 -10.51 -11.70
CA ALA A 590 -15.83 -9.27 -11.75
C ALA A 590 -16.13 -8.41 -10.51
N PRO A 591 -15.10 -7.84 -9.86
CA PRO A 591 -15.30 -6.93 -8.74
C PRO A 591 -15.99 -5.63 -9.19
N GLN A 592 -16.79 -5.06 -8.30
CA GLN A 592 -17.49 -3.78 -8.47
C GLN A 592 -16.83 -2.73 -7.57
N PRO A 593 -16.90 -1.43 -7.91
CA PRO A 593 -16.33 -0.33 -7.12
C PRO A 593 -17.16 -0.02 -5.86
N VAL A 594 -17.48 -1.04 -5.07
CA VAL A 594 -18.29 -0.94 -3.86
C VAL A 594 -17.67 -1.79 -2.76
N GLY A 595 -17.36 -1.15 -1.63
CA GLY A 595 -16.87 -1.81 -0.42
C GLY A 595 -17.98 -2.40 0.43
N PRO A 596 -17.62 -3.22 1.44
CA PRO A 596 -18.57 -3.68 2.44
C PRO A 596 -19.04 -2.52 3.34
N PRO A 597 -20.20 -2.68 4.02
CA PRO A 597 -20.60 -1.79 5.09
C PRO A 597 -19.53 -1.71 6.18
N ASP A 598 -19.22 -0.52 6.64
CA ASP A 598 -18.18 -0.27 7.65
C ASP A 598 -18.69 0.69 8.73
N PRO A 599 -19.19 0.18 9.88
CA PRO A 599 -19.67 1.02 10.98
C PRO A 599 -18.55 1.85 11.65
N SER A 600 -17.28 1.59 11.33
CA SER A 600 -16.14 2.36 11.87
C SER A 600 -15.79 3.56 11.00
N PHE A 601 -16.38 3.71 9.81
CA PHE A 601 -16.14 4.85 8.92
C PHE A 601 -16.88 6.10 9.41
N ASP A 602 -16.13 7.18 9.63
CA ASP A 602 -16.67 8.51 9.96
C ASP A 602 -16.41 9.50 8.83
N HIS A 603 -15.16 9.60 8.38
CA HIS A 603 -14.74 10.51 7.31
C HIS A 603 -13.55 9.98 6.49
N ALA A 604 -13.26 10.64 5.39
CA ALA A 604 -12.13 10.39 4.50
C ALA A 604 -11.15 11.57 4.54
N ASN A 605 -9.87 11.28 4.78
CA ASN A 605 -8.77 12.24 4.70
C ASN A 605 -8.03 12.07 3.36
N PHE A 606 -7.92 13.14 2.60
CA PHE A 606 -7.21 13.17 1.32
C PHE A 606 -5.87 13.87 1.46
N TYR A 607 -4.88 13.29 0.80
CA TYR A 607 -3.52 13.80 0.73
C TYR A 607 -3.08 13.84 -0.73
N TYR A 608 -2.23 14.80 -1.08
CA TYR A 608 -1.59 14.86 -2.39
C TYR A 608 -0.09 15.11 -2.27
N ARG A 609 0.66 14.72 -3.31
CA ARG A 609 2.05 15.13 -3.50
C ARG A 609 2.36 15.24 -4.98
N TYR A 610 3.39 16.00 -5.33
CA TYR A 610 3.81 16.16 -6.71
C TYR A 610 4.73 15.02 -7.14
N GLU A 611 4.55 14.58 -8.38
CA GLU A 611 5.55 13.78 -9.09
C GLU A 611 6.54 14.73 -9.74
N TYR A 612 7.81 14.51 -9.43
CA TYR A 612 8.89 15.34 -9.95
C TYR A 612 9.37 14.87 -11.33
N ALA A 613 9.35 13.56 -11.59
CA ALA A 613 9.76 12.99 -12.87
C ALA A 613 9.21 11.56 -13.09
N GLY A 614 9.10 11.14 -14.34
CA GLY A 614 8.59 9.83 -14.76
C GLY A 614 7.20 9.89 -15.41
N PRO A 615 6.61 8.74 -15.78
CA PRO A 615 7.07 7.38 -15.51
C PRO A 615 8.25 6.93 -16.39
N PHE A 616 9.16 6.15 -15.82
CA PHE A 616 10.32 5.60 -16.52
C PHE A 616 10.30 4.06 -16.50
N PRO A 617 10.58 3.40 -17.64
CA PRO A 617 10.81 1.96 -17.66
C PRO A 617 12.18 1.64 -17.04
N ALA A 618 12.24 0.65 -16.16
CA ALA A 618 13.50 0.22 -15.56
C ALA A 618 14.34 -0.57 -16.57
N THR A 619 15.45 0.00 -17.04
CA THR A 619 16.47 -0.71 -17.83
C THR A 619 17.75 -0.98 -17.04
N ILE A 620 17.91 -0.34 -15.88
CA ILE A 620 19.00 -0.55 -14.93
C ILE A 620 18.36 -0.86 -13.58
N PHE A 621 18.69 -1.99 -12.97
CA PHE A 621 18.11 -2.40 -11.69
C PHE A 621 19.05 -3.31 -10.90
N SER A 622 19.06 -3.14 -9.58
CA SER A 622 19.74 -4.00 -8.61
C SER A 622 19.05 -3.87 -7.25
N SER A 623 19.55 -4.55 -6.21
CA SER A 623 19.01 -4.39 -4.86
C SER A 623 19.12 -2.96 -4.30
N THR A 624 20.00 -2.11 -4.82
CA THR A 624 20.19 -0.72 -4.35
C THR A 624 20.08 0.32 -5.46
N THR A 625 19.71 -0.06 -6.68
CA THR A 625 19.61 0.88 -7.81
C THR A 625 18.37 0.62 -8.65
N VAL A 626 17.86 1.69 -9.26
CA VAL A 626 16.87 1.65 -10.34
C VAL A 626 17.17 2.80 -11.30
N GLY A 627 16.97 2.62 -12.59
CA GLY A 627 17.35 3.61 -13.58
C GLY A 627 16.85 3.29 -14.97
N TRP A 628 16.95 4.28 -15.83
CA TRP A 628 16.65 4.19 -17.24
C TRP A 628 17.81 4.80 -18.02
N SER A 629 18.27 4.07 -19.05
CA SER A 629 19.39 4.45 -19.92
C SER A 629 19.27 5.88 -20.46
N ASP A 630 18.05 6.30 -20.77
CA ASP A 630 17.77 7.57 -21.43
C ASP A 630 17.14 8.62 -20.49
N MET A 631 17.24 8.41 -19.16
CA MET A 631 16.68 9.32 -18.15
C MET A 631 17.26 10.75 -18.25
N GLY A 632 18.51 10.90 -18.71
CA GLY A 632 19.09 12.21 -19.02
C GLY A 632 19.26 13.17 -17.83
N ALA A 633 19.26 12.68 -16.59
CA ALA A 633 19.19 13.52 -15.41
C ALA A 633 20.49 14.28 -15.10
N ASN A 634 20.39 15.47 -14.52
CA ASN A 634 21.54 16.12 -13.91
C ASN A 634 22.03 15.35 -12.66
N ASN A 635 23.35 15.28 -12.48
CA ASN A 635 23.93 14.58 -11.33
C ASN A 635 23.40 15.18 -10.01
N LEU A 636 22.96 14.32 -9.08
CA LEU A 636 22.39 14.68 -7.77
C LEU A 636 21.06 15.46 -7.77
N VAL A 637 20.42 15.73 -8.91
CA VAL A 637 19.16 16.49 -8.97
C VAL A 637 18.00 15.84 -8.21
N TYR A 638 18.01 14.51 -8.08
CA TYR A 638 16.97 13.75 -7.38
C TYR A 638 17.39 13.32 -5.97
N ALA A 639 18.57 13.71 -5.49
CA ALA A 639 19.01 13.38 -4.14
C ALA A 639 18.04 13.97 -3.09
N GLY A 640 17.64 13.15 -2.11
CA GLY A 640 16.66 13.51 -1.08
C GLY A 640 15.19 13.37 -1.48
N ARG A 641 14.90 13.05 -2.76
CA ARG A 641 13.54 12.70 -3.21
C ARG A 641 13.24 11.21 -2.95
N VAL A 642 12.03 10.78 -3.27
CA VAL A 642 11.61 9.38 -3.17
C VAL A 642 11.39 8.82 -4.57
N VAL A 643 11.83 7.57 -4.80
CA VAL A 643 11.45 6.80 -5.98
C VAL A 643 10.38 5.78 -5.59
N ARG A 644 9.33 5.70 -6.40
CA ARG A 644 8.24 4.72 -6.26
C ARG A 644 8.16 3.86 -7.51
N ILE A 645 8.06 2.55 -7.34
CA ILE A 645 7.71 1.63 -8.44
C ILE A 645 6.17 1.61 -8.54
N ILE A 646 5.63 1.97 -9.71
CA ILE A 646 4.20 2.10 -9.95
C ILE A 646 3.60 0.89 -10.68
N GLU A 647 4.39 0.16 -11.46
CA GLU A 647 3.96 -1.04 -12.19
C GLU A 647 5.08 -2.08 -12.22
N GLY A 648 4.73 -3.34 -12.48
CA GLY A 648 5.68 -4.45 -12.64
C GLY A 648 6.25 -5.00 -11.33
N THR A 649 7.37 -5.72 -11.43
CA THR A 649 8.02 -6.34 -10.27
C THR A 649 8.42 -5.29 -9.24
N GLY A 650 8.01 -5.50 -7.99
CA GLY A 650 8.29 -4.57 -6.90
C GLY A 650 7.38 -3.33 -6.85
N ALA A 651 6.28 -3.28 -7.63
CA ALA A 651 5.27 -2.23 -7.57
C ALA A 651 4.77 -1.97 -6.14
N GLY A 652 4.53 -0.70 -5.82
CA GLY A 652 4.13 -0.24 -4.49
C GLY A 652 5.29 0.10 -3.56
N GLN A 653 6.51 -0.38 -3.81
CA GLN A 653 7.67 -0.03 -3.00
C GLN A 653 8.12 1.43 -3.22
N GLU A 654 8.44 2.10 -2.12
CA GLU A 654 9.08 3.43 -2.11
C GLU A 654 10.44 3.36 -1.44
N ARG A 655 11.42 4.11 -1.95
CA ARG A 655 12.74 4.29 -1.32
C ARG A 655 13.25 5.72 -1.46
N SER A 656 13.99 6.19 -0.46
CA SER A 656 14.68 7.47 -0.54
C SER A 656 15.86 7.39 -1.51
N ILE A 657 16.05 8.43 -2.32
CA ILE A 657 17.15 8.53 -3.28
C ILE A 657 18.35 9.18 -2.56
N SER A 658 19.40 8.39 -2.34
CA SER A 658 20.64 8.87 -1.71
C SER A 658 21.50 9.69 -2.66
N SER A 659 21.56 9.27 -3.93
CA SER A 659 22.26 9.97 -5.02
C SER A 659 21.74 9.50 -6.37
N ASN A 660 21.95 10.29 -7.43
CA ASN A 660 21.69 9.88 -8.80
C ASN A 660 22.80 10.34 -9.76
N THR A 661 23.02 9.55 -10.81
CA THR A 661 23.77 9.93 -12.01
C THR A 661 22.79 10.32 -13.14
N GLN A 662 23.27 10.40 -14.39
CA GLN A 662 22.43 10.68 -15.55
C GLN A 662 21.37 9.62 -15.83
N SER A 663 21.66 8.35 -15.57
CA SER A 663 20.78 7.23 -15.90
C SER A 663 20.36 6.36 -14.71
N THR A 664 21.01 6.52 -13.55
CA THR A 664 20.85 5.59 -12.41
C THR A 664 20.57 6.33 -11.10
N LEU A 665 19.53 5.89 -10.38
CA LEU A 665 19.21 6.27 -9.01
C LEU A 665 19.82 5.25 -8.04
N THR A 666 20.44 5.73 -6.95
CA THR A 666 20.90 4.90 -5.83
C THR A 666 20.00 5.12 -4.63
N VAL A 667 19.41 4.04 -4.12
CA VAL A 667 18.37 4.12 -3.09
C VAL A 667 18.82 3.61 -1.73
N MET A 668 18.19 4.10 -0.67
CA MET A 668 18.36 3.59 0.69
C MET A 668 17.01 3.59 1.44
N PRO A 669 16.67 2.53 2.19
CA PRO A 669 17.33 1.21 2.24
C PRO A 669 17.22 0.43 0.91
N ALA A 670 17.84 -0.75 0.82
CA ALA A 670 17.73 -1.63 -0.35
C ALA A 670 16.27 -2.02 -0.65
N TRP A 671 15.98 -2.35 -1.91
CA TRP A 671 14.68 -2.89 -2.32
C TRP A 671 14.44 -4.24 -1.64
N SER A 672 13.22 -4.45 -1.14
CA SER A 672 12.80 -5.74 -0.57
C SER A 672 12.58 -6.75 -1.70
N THR A 673 11.89 -6.30 -2.74
CA THR A 673 11.76 -7.00 -4.02
C THR A 673 12.57 -6.26 -5.07
N VAL A 674 13.61 -6.89 -5.61
CA VAL A 674 14.49 -6.26 -6.60
C VAL A 674 13.70 -5.97 -7.88
N PRO A 675 13.67 -4.71 -8.38
CA PRO A 675 13.01 -4.39 -9.63
C PRO A 675 13.63 -5.14 -10.82
N ASP A 676 12.84 -5.33 -11.87
CA ASP A 676 13.28 -5.95 -13.12
C ASP A 676 12.83 -5.14 -14.35
N SER A 677 12.97 -5.70 -15.55
CA SER A 677 12.60 -5.02 -16.81
C SER A 677 11.10 -4.79 -17.00
N SER A 678 10.24 -5.39 -16.17
CA SER A 678 8.80 -5.09 -16.14
C SER A 678 8.47 -3.88 -15.27
N SER A 679 9.40 -3.44 -14.41
CA SER A 679 9.17 -2.37 -13.45
C SER A 679 9.09 -1.00 -14.14
N VAL A 680 8.09 -0.20 -13.77
CA VAL A 680 7.98 1.21 -14.13
C VAL A 680 8.04 2.04 -12.86
N PHE A 681 8.83 3.11 -12.84
CA PHE A 681 9.03 3.93 -11.65
C PHE A 681 8.84 5.43 -11.90
N VAL A 682 8.52 6.16 -10.84
CA VAL A 682 8.39 7.62 -10.80
C VAL A 682 9.20 8.18 -9.64
N ILE A 683 9.60 9.45 -9.75
CA ILE A 683 10.26 10.21 -8.70
C ILE A 683 9.24 11.20 -8.14
N VAL A 684 9.10 11.22 -6.83
CA VAL A 684 8.05 11.96 -6.11
C VAL A 684 8.63 12.76 -4.95
N ASP A 685 7.85 13.74 -4.50
CA ASP A 685 8.14 14.42 -3.24
C ASP A 685 8.12 13.45 -2.06
N SER A 686 9.05 13.65 -1.12
CA SER A 686 9.16 12.81 0.08
C SER A 686 7.97 12.98 1.04
N SER A 687 7.27 14.11 0.96
CA SER A 687 6.27 14.51 1.94
C SER A 687 4.89 14.62 1.32
N TRP A 688 3.91 14.04 2.00
CA TRP A 688 2.50 14.20 1.69
C TRP A 688 1.99 15.55 2.18
N ARG A 689 1.16 16.21 1.37
CA ARG A 689 0.41 17.41 1.74
C ARG A 689 -1.02 17.02 2.04
N PHE A 690 -1.54 17.47 3.17
CA PHE A 690 -2.95 17.30 3.50
C PHE A 690 -3.81 18.16 2.58
N ALA A 691 -4.90 17.58 2.07
CA ALA A 691 -5.76 18.19 1.05
C ALA A 691 -7.13 18.55 1.60
N ALA A 692 -7.87 17.56 2.13
CA ALA A 692 -9.24 17.76 2.64
C ALA A 692 -9.69 16.64 3.57
N ILE A 693 -10.71 16.95 4.38
CA ILE A 693 -11.57 15.98 5.09
C ILE A 693 -12.94 16.02 4.45
N THR A 694 -13.54 14.86 4.20
CA THR A 694 -14.96 14.79 3.83
C THR A 694 -15.65 13.59 4.44
N ALA A 695 -16.90 13.75 4.89
CA ALA A 695 -17.75 12.65 5.32
C ALA A 695 -18.46 11.95 4.14
N SER A 696 -18.46 12.57 2.96
CA SER A 696 -19.18 12.09 1.78
C SER A 696 -18.39 12.23 0.49
N SER A 697 -18.68 11.38 -0.49
CA SER A 697 -18.12 11.50 -1.84
C SER A 697 -18.95 12.51 -2.68
N PRO A 698 -18.33 13.38 -3.49
CA PRO A 698 -16.89 13.53 -3.72
C PRO A 698 -16.18 14.45 -2.71
N ALA A 699 -14.86 14.30 -2.59
CA ALA A 699 -14.00 15.27 -1.92
C ALA A 699 -13.63 16.41 -2.88
N GLN A 700 -13.54 17.65 -2.38
CA GLN A 700 -13.07 18.80 -3.16
C GLN A 700 -11.97 19.54 -2.41
N PHE A 701 -10.91 19.90 -3.11
CA PHE A 701 -9.83 20.73 -2.58
C PHE A 701 -9.11 21.50 -3.68
N GLU A 702 -8.52 22.62 -3.28
CA GLU A 702 -7.76 23.51 -4.15
C GLU A 702 -6.26 23.18 -4.09
N ILE A 703 -5.62 23.19 -5.25
CA ILE A 703 -4.17 23.12 -5.38
C ILE A 703 -3.65 24.21 -6.32
N PRO A 704 -2.37 24.62 -6.18
CA PRO A 704 -1.73 25.49 -7.17
C PRO A 704 -1.73 24.82 -8.55
N TYR A 705 -2.24 25.53 -9.57
CA TYR A 705 -2.26 25.04 -10.95
C TYR A 705 -0.84 24.99 -11.53
N GLN A 706 -0.44 23.82 -12.04
CA GLN A 706 0.84 23.61 -12.71
C GLN A 706 0.64 22.66 -13.90
N THR A 707 0.34 23.22 -15.09
CA THR A 707 0.11 22.45 -16.32
C THR A 707 1.23 21.45 -16.59
N GLY A 708 0.88 20.22 -16.98
CA GLY A 708 1.83 19.16 -17.35
C GLY A 708 2.49 18.47 -16.16
N THR A 709 2.23 18.93 -14.92
CA THR A 709 2.75 18.30 -13.71
C THR A 709 1.81 17.18 -13.27
N ALA A 710 2.37 16.00 -12.98
CA ALA A 710 1.61 14.89 -12.40
C ALA A 710 1.59 14.99 -10.87
N ILE A 711 0.47 14.59 -10.28
CA ILE A 711 0.28 14.49 -8.83
C ILE A 711 -0.19 13.08 -8.47
N GLN A 712 0.09 12.69 -7.24
CA GLN A 712 -0.47 11.49 -6.63
C GLN A 712 -1.44 11.88 -5.54
N ILE A 713 -2.62 11.28 -5.55
CA ILE A 713 -3.69 11.51 -4.58
C ILE A 713 -3.93 10.21 -3.80
N SER A 714 -3.88 10.29 -2.47
CA SER A 714 -4.19 9.19 -1.56
C SER A 714 -5.36 9.59 -0.68
N GLY A 715 -6.43 8.80 -0.71
CA GLY A 715 -7.60 8.96 0.16
C GLY A 715 -7.62 7.86 1.22
N ARG A 716 -7.77 8.23 2.49
CA ARG A 716 -7.75 7.28 3.62
C ARG A 716 -9.02 7.41 4.44
N ALA A 717 -9.66 6.29 4.73
CA ALA A 717 -10.79 6.24 5.65
C ALA A 717 -10.31 6.47 7.09
N ALA A 718 -11.09 7.18 7.89
CA ALA A 718 -10.81 7.45 9.29
C ALA A 718 -12.07 7.26 10.15
N ASN A 719 -11.86 6.82 11.39
CA ASN A 719 -12.94 6.73 12.37
C ASN A 719 -13.12 8.06 13.13
N VAL A 720 -14.07 8.11 14.06
CA VAL A 720 -14.38 9.28 14.89
C VAL A 720 -13.18 9.81 15.70
N ASN A 721 -12.18 8.97 15.99
CA ASN A 721 -10.94 9.36 16.68
C ASN A 721 -9.82 9.77 15.70
N ASN A 722 -10.14 9.90 14.42
CA ASN A 722 -9.20 10.21 13.33
C ASN A 722 -8.07 9.17 13.19
N LEU A 723 -8.33 7.90 13.52
CA LEU A 723 -7.41 6.79 13.23
C LEU A 723 -7.64 6.33 11.79
N GLU A 724 -6.64 6.52 10.94
CA GLU A 724 -6.70 6.24 9.50
C GLU A 724 -6.44 4.76 9.15
N ALA A 725 -7.08 4.31 8.08
CA ALA A 725 -6.75 3.07 7.38
C ALA A 725 -5.33 3.11 6.77
N SER A 726 -4.73 1.93 6.56
CA SER A 726 -3.36 1.81 6.05
C SER A 726 -3.19 2.51 4.70
N PRO A 727 -2.24 3.47 4.57
CA PRO A 727 -1.99 4.19 3.32
C PRO A 727 -1.68 3.28 2.13
N ASP A 728 -0.96 2.18 2.36
CA ASP A 728 -0.52 1.24 1.32
C ASP A 728 -1.68 0.40 0.74
N LEU A 729 -2.79 0.28 1.46
CA LEU A 729 -3.99 -0.44 1.01
C LEU A 729 -5.04 0.50 0.42
N CYS A 730 -4.89 1.80 0.67
CA CYS A 730 -5.76 2.81 0.09
C CYS A 730 -5.34 3.08 -1.37
N PRO A 731 -6.30 3.34 -2.27
CA PRO A 731 -6.01 3.71 -3.63
C PRO A 731 -5.06 4.91 -3.71
N LEU A 732 -4.10 4.80 -4.62
CA LEU A 732 -3.17 5.86 -4.96
C LEU A 732 -3.38 6.20 -6.43
N THR A 733 -4.07 7.31 -6.70
CA THR A 733 -4.41 7.69 -8.07
C THR A 733 -3.47 8.77 -8.56
N ARG A 734 -2.90 8.55 -9.74
CA ARG A 734 -2.07 9.52 -10.46
C ARG A 734 -2.95 10.39 -11.36
N TRP A 735 -2.72 11.69 -11.36
CA TRP A 735 -3.43 12.64 -12.21
C TRP A 735 -2.49 13.67 -12.80
N THR A 736 -2.60 13.96 -14.10
CA THR A 736 -1.81 15.00 -14.77
C THR A 736 -2.63 16.28 -14.87
N LEU A 737 -2.12 17.36 -14.29
CA LEU A 737 -2.80 18.65 -14.25
C LEU A 737 -2.80 19.32 -15.62
N GLY A 738 -3.94 19.93 -15.99
CA GLY A 738 -4.09 20.72 -17.21
C GLY A 738 -4.06 19.93 -18.53
N GLY A 739 -4.11 18.60 -18.49
CA GLY A 739 -4.21 17.75 -19.69
C GLY A 739 -2.99 17.70 -20.61
N GLY A 740 -1.83 18.21 -20.17
CA GLY A 740 -0.58 18.23 -20.94
C GLY A 740 0.10 16.85 -21.05
N GLN A 741 0.90 16.64 -22.10
CA GLN A 741 1.80 15.48 -22.21
C GLN A 741 2.97 15.65 -21.24
N THR A 742 3.41 14.58 -20.61
CA THR A 742 4.53 14.60 -19.65
C THR A 742 5.85 14.67 -20.42
N ASP A 743 6.71 15.64 -20.09
CA ASP A 743 8.08 15.66 -20.58
C ASP A 743 8.84 14.44 -20.02
N VAL A 744 9.61 13.74 -20.85
CA VAL A 744 10.35 12.51 -20.50
C VAL A 744 11.87 12.66 -20.67
N GLY A 745 12.36 13.88 -20.91
CA GLY A 745 13.79 14.18 -21.11
C GLY A 745 14.03 15.66 -21.41
N THR A 746 15.25 16.02 -21.83
CA THR A 746 15.59 17.40 -22.24
C THR A 746 14.88 17.79 -23.54
N ALA A 747 14.61 19.09 -23.72
CA ALA A 747 14.05 19.65 -24.95
C ALA A 747 15.00 19.50 -26.17
N GLY A 748 14.43 19.51 -27.37
CA GLY A 748 15.19 19.55 -28.63
C GLY A 748 15.97 20.85 -28.83
N ILE A 749 16.76 20.95 -29.90
CA ILE A 749 17.52 22.17 -30.24
C ILE A 749 16.54 23.31 -30.61
N PRO A 750 16.57 24.48 -29.94
CA PRO A 750 15.69 25.60 -30.25
C PRO A 750 16.15 26.37 -31.50
N GLY A 751 15.23 26.70 -32.40
CA GLY A 751 15.42 27.77 -33.38
C GLY A 751 15.34 29.14 -32.71
N PHE A 752 16.13 30.11 -33.19
CA PHE A 752 16.08 31.51 -32.75
C PHE A 752 16.62 32.44 -33.85
N SER A 753 16.34 33.74 -33.73
CA SER A 753 16.95 34.79 -34.54
C SER A 753 17.34 35.99 -33.69
N VAL A 754 18.42 36.66 -34.09
CA VAL A 754 18.90 37.91 -33.49
C VAL A 754 18.81 39.01 -34.54
N ALA A 755 18.19 40.13 -34.18
CA ALA A 755 18.11 41.33 -35.01
C ALA A 755 18.66 42.55 -34.26
N VAL A 756 19.30 43.45 -35.00
CA VAL A 756 19.87 44.70 -34.48
C VAL A 756 19.18 45.89 -35.15
N PRO A 757 18.02 46.35 -34.65
CA PRO A 757 17.30 47.48 -35.25
C PRO A 757 18.06 48.82 -35.17
N GLY A 758 19.10 48.92 -34.32
CA GLY A 758 19.90 50.11 -34.07
C GLY A 758 19.58 50.75 -32.71
N GLY A 759 20.36 51.75 -32.28
CA GLY A 759 20.16 52.39 -30.96
C GLY A 759 20.68 51.57 -29.78
N GLY A 760 21.55 50.61 -30.05
CA GLY A 760 22.07 49.66 -29.06
C GLY A 760 21.11 48.51 -28.79
N ASP A 761 19.93 48.49 -29.40
CA ASP A 761 18.96 47.43 -29.16
C ASP A 761 19.32 46.15 -29.91
N VAL A 762 19.24 45.05 -29.20
CA VAL A 762 19.36 43.69 -29.70
C VAL A 762 18.06 42.97 -29.40
N VAL A 763 17.46 42.39 -30.45
CA VAL A 763 16.17 41.73 -30.38
C VAL A 763 16.34 40.23 -30.61
N LEU A 764 16.06 39.44 -29.58
CA LEU A 764 15.85 38.00 -29.69
C LEU A 764 14.42 37.74 -30.15
N SER A 765 14.24 36.99 -31.23
CA SER A 765 12.93 36.62 -31.75
C SER A 765 12.93 35.22 -32.37
N GLY A 766 11.76 34.76 -32.82
CA GLY A 766 11.63 33.50 -33.56
C GLY A 766 12.04 32.26 -32.75
N VAL A 767 11.88 32.30 -31.43
CA VAL A 767 12.23 31.18 -30.55
C VAL A 767 11.19 30.06 -30.69
N GLY A 768 11.61 28.88 -31.16
CA GLY A 768 10.68 27.76 -31.37
C GLY A 768 11.36 26.43 -31.67
N PHE A 769 10.58 25.37 -31.85
CA PHE A 769 11.08 24.00 -32.06
C PHE A 769 10.47 23.36 -33.30
N SER A 770 11.23 22.50 -33.97
CA SER A 770 10.72 21.66 -35.07
C SER A 770 9.89 20.46 -34.56
N ASN A 771 10.10 20.06 -33.30
CA ASN A 771 9.35 19.03 -32.58
C ASN A 771 9.06 19.52 -31.16
N LEU A 772 7.82 19.41 -30.70
CA LEU A 772 7.36 19.86 -29.38
C LEU A 772 7.54 18.82 -28.26
N ALA A 773 8.20 17.69 -28.54
CA ALA A 773 8.58 16.74 -27.50
C ALA A 773 9.47 17.42 -26.45
N ASN A 774 9.14 17.21 -25.17
CA ASN A 774 9.86 17.73 -24.01
C ASN A 774 9.86 19.27 -23.86
N THR A 775 8.90 19.98 -24.47
CA THR A 775 8.82 21.45 -24.41
C THR A 775 7.84 22.00 -23.35
N SER A 776 7.06 21.14 -22.69
CA SER A 776 5.97 21.56 -21.80
C SER A 776 6.48 22.22 -20.51
N SER A 777 7.62 21.76 -19.99
CA SER A 777 8.25 22.24 -18.75
C SER A 777 9.40 23.23 -18.97
N VAL A 778 9.58 23.76 -20.18
CA VAL A 778 10.64 24.76 -20.45
C VAL A 778 10.36 26.03 -19.66
N SER A 779 11.29 26.41 -18.79
CA SER A 779 11.14 27.55 -17.87
C SER A 779 12.02 28.75 -18.24
N SER A 780 13.11 28.53 -18.98
CA SER A 780 14.04 29.60 -19.36
C SER A 780 14.83 29.27 -20.62
N GLY A 781 15.25 30.30 -21.36
CA GLY A 781 16.26 30.23 -22.40
C GLY A 781 17.49 31.05 -22.04
N THR A 782 18.66 30.63 -22.48
CA THR A 782 19.91 31.38 -22.32
C THR A 782 20.46 31.70 -23.70
N LEU A 783 20.54 32.99 -24.01
CA LEU A 783 21.21 33.54 -25.19
C LEU A 783 22.60 33.99 -24.78
N GLN A 784 23.63 33.39 -25.36
CA GLN A 784 25.01 33.82 -25.21
C GLN A 784 25.47 34.48 -26.51
N LEU A 785 25.88 35.75 -26.39
CA LEU A 785 26.38 36.56 -27.51
C LEU A 785 27.89 36.70 -27.42
N TYR A 786 28.57 36.54 -28.55
CA TYR A 786 29.99 36.79 -28.71
C TYR A 786 30.16 38.02 -29.57
N TRP A 787 30.75 39.08 -29.00
CA TRP A 787 30.77 40.39 -29.63
C TRP A 787 32.09 41.12 -29.42
N TRP A 788 32.47 41.94 -30.39
CA TRP A 788 33.61 42.83 -30.31
C TRP A 788 33.14 44.25 -29.96
N ASN A 789 33.84 44.91 -29.03
CA ASN A 789 33.56 46.30 -28.67
C ASN A 789 34.11 47.24 -29.76
N GLU A 790 33.23 47.89 -30.53
CA GLU A 790 33.64 48.75 -31.66
C GLU A 790 34.25 50.08 -31.21
N LEU A 791 34.21 50.40 -29.92
CA LEU A 791 34.95 51.53 -29.36
C LEU A 791 36.46 51.28 -29.26
N LEU A 792 36.89 50.02 -29.41
CA LEU A 792 38.30 49.63 -29.41
C LEU A 792 38.88 49.73 -30.84
N ALA A 793 40.19 49.91 -30.95
CA ALA A 793 40.86 49.91 -32.24
C ALA A 793 40.96 48.47 -32.80
N ALA A 794 40.43 48.25 -34.01
CA ALA A 794 40.39 46.93 -34.66
C ALA A 794 41.79 46.30 -34.87
N ASN A 795 42.85 47.11 -34.95
CA ASN A 795 44.23 46.66 -35.20
C ASN A 795 45.09 46.64 -33.93
N SER A 796 44.49 46.50 -32.74
CA SER A 796 45.25 46.45 -31.49
C SER A 796 46.11 45.18 -31.37
N TYR A 797 45.71 44.12 -32.07
CA TYR A 797 46.39 42.83 -32.10
C TYR A 797 46.38 42.28 -33.52
N SER A 798 47.51 41.72 -33.97
CA SER A 798 47.66 41.20 -35.32
C SER A 798 48.48 39.91 -35.36
N LEU A 799 48.26 39.08 -36.38
CA LEU A 799 49.05 37.87 -36.59
C LEU A 799 50.51 38.19 -36.93
N ALA A 800 51.45 37.64 -36.18
CA ALA A 800 52.89 37.79 -36.45
C ALA A 800 53.32 37.07 -37.74
N SER A 801 52.63 35.99 -38.12
CA SER A 801 52.90 35.18 -39.30
C SER A 801 51.62 34.62 -39.90
N ALA A 802 51.63 34.30 -41.19
CA ALA A 802 50.49 33.66 -41.85
C ALA A 802 50.20 32.28 -41.23
N VAL A 803 48.93 31.89 -41.22
CA VAL A 803 48.43 30.63 -40.65
C VAL A 803 47.55 29.94 -41.69
N ASP A 804 47.77 28.64 -41.93
CA ASP A 804 46.95 27.85 -42.86
C ASP A 804 45.59 27.49 -42.27
N ALA A 805 44.79 26.65 -42.95
CA ALA A 805 43.44 26.25 -42.50
C ALA A 805 43.40 25.20 -41.37
N VAL A 806 44.55 24.69 -40.89
CA VAL A 806 44.60 23.55 -39.94
C VAL A 806 45.43 23.86 -38.69
N THR A 807 46.39 24.78 -38.78
CA THR A 807 47.32 25.11 -37.71
C THR A 807 46.58 25.68 -36.49
N GLN A 808 46.74 25.02 -35.34
CA GLN A 808 46.07 25.35 -34.08
C GLN A 808 46.91 26.25 -33.15
N SER A 809 48.09 26.67 -33.60
CA SER A 809 48.97 27.56 -32.85
C SER A 809 49.13 28.86 -33.60
N ILE A 810 48.60 29.95 -33.03
CA ILE A 810 48.66 31.28 -33.62
C ILE A 810 49.58 32.16 -32.79
N THR A 811 50.41 32.96 -33.45
CA THR A 811 51.37 33.86 -32.80
C THR A 811 51.00 35.31 -33.12
N LEU A 812 50.96 36.15 -32.10
CA LEU A 812 50.62 37.56 -32.20
C LEU A 812 51.86 38.44 -32.27
N ALA A 813 51.79 39.54 -33.00
CA ALA A 813 52.84 40.55 -33.04
C ALA A 813 52.92 41.32 -31.70
N GLU A 814 51.77 41.54 -31.06
CA GLU A 814 51.62 42.23 -29.78
C GLU A 814 51.30 41.25 -28.64
N ALA A 815 51.72 41.58 -27.41
CA ALA A 815 51.40 40.78 -26.24
C ALA A 815 49.96 41.05 -25.79
N ALA A 816 49.18 39.98 -25.59
CA ALA A 816 47.83 40.03 -25.02
C ALA A 816 47.69 39.00 -23.87
N SER A 817 46.68 39.18 -23.02
CA SER A 817 46.43 38.35 -21.84
C SER A 817 44.98 37.85 -21.77
N PRO A 818 44.51 37.05 -22.75
CA PRO A 818 43.17 36.47 -22.68
C PRO A 818 43.14 35.25 -21.75
N ASN A 819 41.94 34.77 -21.43
CA ASN A 819 41.72 33.55 -20.67
C ASN A 819 41.47 32.35 -21.61
N PRO A 820 41.87 31.13 -21.22
CA PRO A 820 41.36 29.92 -21.85
C PRO A 820 39.82 29.91 -21.84
N GLY A 821 39.20 29.63 -22.98
CA GLY A 821 37.77 29.71 -23.22
C GLY A 821 37.34 30.95 -24.02
N ASP A 822 38.12 32.03 -23.98
CA ASP A 822 37.82 33.25 -24.73
C ASP A 822 37.81 32.97 -26.24
N VAL A 823 36.93 33.67 -26.96
CA VAL A 823 36.79 33.54 -28.40
C VAL A 823 37.46 34.75 -29.07
N ILE A 824 38.19 34.47 -30.14
CA ILE A 824 38.79 35.49 -31.00
C ILE A 824 38.20 35.39 -32.41
N GLN A 825 38.19 36.51 -33.11
CA GLN A 825 37.88 36.59 -34.53
C GLN A 825 39.14 36.96 -35.32
N ILE A 826 39.39 36.23 -36.40
CA ILE A 826 40.37 36.59 -37.43
C ILE A 826 39.66 36.47 -38.78
N ASP A 827 39.61 37.56 -39.54
CA ASP A 827 38.77 37.67 -40.73
C ASP A 827 37.31 37.23 -40.43
N ALA A 828 36.79 36.24 -41.15
CA ALA A 828 35.46 35.67 -40.91
C ALA A 828 35.46 34.45 -39.97
N GLU A 829 36.62 34.04 -39.45
CA GLU A 829 36.73 32.84 -38.62
C GLU A 829 36.71 33.16 -37.13
N LEU A 830 36.03 32.31 -36.36
CA LEU A 830 36.03 32.34 -34.91
C LEU A 830 36.85 31.16 -34.37
N MET A 831 37.71 31.44 -33.38
CA MET A 831 38.54 30.44 -32.72
C MET A 831 38.42 30.57 -31.21
N SER A 832 38.34 29.44 -30.50
CA SER A 832 38.36 29.43 -29.03
C SER A 832 39.76 29.14 -28.50
N ILE A 833 40.22 29.92 -27.53
CA ILE A 833 41.55 29.78 -26.93
C ILE A 833 41.55 28.62 -25.95
N VAL A 834 42.43 27.63 -26.18
CA VAL A 834 42.63 26.48 -25.28
C VAL A 834 43.69 26.79 -24.23
N SER A 835 44.77 27.46 -24.63
CA SER A 835 45.83 27.87 -23.70
C SER A 835 46.64 29.04 -24.26
N VAL A 836 47.26 29.80 -23.35
CA VAL A 836 48.03 31.02 -23.66
C VAL A 836 49.48 30.83 -23.21
N ASN A 837 50.43 31.01 -24.13
CA ASN A 837 51.85 31.13 -23.82
C ASN A 837 52.28 32.59 -23.95
N ALA A 838 52.20 33.30 -22.82
CA ALA A 838 52.50 34.74 -22.75
C ALA A 838 53.97 35.09 -23.06
N ALA A 839 54.92 34.16 -22.87
CA ALA A 839 56.33 34.41 -23.17
C ALA A 839 56.63 34.40 -24.68
N ALA A 840 55.80 33.69 -25.46
CA ALA A 840 55.94 33.54 -26.91
C ALA A 840 54.84 34.27 -27.71
N ASN A 841 53.97 35.03 -27.05
CA ASN A 841 52.77 35.63 -27.65
C ASN A 841 51.95 34.63 -28.49
N MET A 842 51.84 33.39 -28.01
CA MET A 842 51.25 32.28 -28.78
C MET A 842 50.00 31.74 -28.09
N TYR A 843 48.93 31.54 -28.86
CA TYR A 843 47.72 30.84 -28.42
C TYR A 843 47.64 29.47 -29.06
N SER A 844 47.23 28.48 -28.27
CA SER A 844 46.68 27.23 -28.80
C SER A 844 45.18 27.38 -28.90
N VAL A 845 44.59 27.10 -30.06
CA VAL A 845 43.17 27.36 -30.34
C VAL A 845 42.44 26.16 -30.94
N VAL A 846 41.13 26.11 -30.72
CA VAL A 846 40.19 25.33 -31.54
C VAL A 846 39.65 26.23 -32.62
N ARG A 847 39.74 25.79 -33.87
CA ARG A 847 39.34 26.53 -35.06
C ARG A 847 37.90 26.26 -35.47
N GLY A 848 37.28 27.19 -36.18
CA GLY A 848 35.93 27.03 -36.73
C GLY A 848 34.85 26.84 -35.65
N VAL A 849 34.97 27.50 -34.50
CA VAL A 849 33.96 27.41 -33.44
C VAL A 849 32.71 28.24 -33.80
N LEU A 850 31.60 28.01 -33.10
CA LEU A 850 30.34 28.75 -33.24
C LEU A 850 29.82 28.79 -34.69
N SER A 851 29.94 27.66 -35.40
CA SER A 851 29.55 27.52 -36.81
C SER A 851 30.33 28.38 -37.82
N SER A 852 31.52 28.88 -37.46
CA SER A 852 32.43 29.53 -38.41
C SER A 852 33.25 28.51 -39.23
N THR A 853 33.82 28.91 -40.36
CA THR A 853 34.58 28.01 -41.25
C THR A 853 36.09 28.26 -41.14
N PRO A 854 36.93 27.23 -40.91
CA PRO A 854 38.38 27.36 -40.91
C PRO A 854 38.96 27.81 -42.26
N THR A 855 39.81 28.84 -42.27
CA THR A 855 40.43 29.41 -43.48
C THR A 855 41.91 29.75 -43.29
N ALA A 856 42.62 30.15 -44.35
CA ALA A 856 43.99 30.63 -44.22
C ALA A 856 43.99 32.14 -43.97
N HIS A 857 44.85 32.60 -43.05
CA HIS A 857 44.98 34.01 -42.67
C HIS A 857 46.38 34.53 -42.98
N ASN A 858 46.46 35.76 -43.48
CA ASN A 858 47.72 36.40 -43.81
C ASN A 858 48.43 36.96 -42.57
N ALA A 859 49.76 37.09 -42.63
CA ALA A 859 50.51 37.84 -41.62
C ALA A 859 49.99 39.28 -41.57
N GLY A 860 49.82 39.82 -40.37
CA GLY A 860 49.24 41.14 -40.11
C GLY A 860 47.71 41.17 -40.07
N ALA A 861 47.00 40.05 -40.25
CA ALA A 861 45.55 40.02 -40.09
C ALA A 861 45.16 40.38 -38.64
N ALA A 862 44.12 41.20 -38.49
CA ALA A 862 43.63 41.65 -37.19
C ALA A 862 43.07 40.49 -36.37
N VAL A 863 43.39 40.48 -35.08
CA VAL A 863 42.88 39.51 -34.11
C VAL A 863 41.98 40.25 -33.13
N LEU A 864 40.68 40.05 -33.25
CA LEU A 864 39.69 40.69 -32.37
C LEU A 864 39.36 39.75 -31.22
N HIS A 865 39.68 40.15 -29.99
CA HIS A 865 39.23 39.44 -28.80
C HIS A 865 37.76 39.77 -28.53
N LEU A 866 36.92 38.74 -28.48
CA LEU A 866 35.48 38.89 -28.29
C LEU A 866 35.13 38.82 -26.81
N SER A 867 34.22 39.70 -26.40
CA SER A 867 33.51 39.62 -25.13
C SER A 867 32.31 38.70 -25.25
N SER A 868 31.90 38.08 -24.14
CA SER A 868 30.68 37.27 -24.08
C SER A 868 29.64 37.88 -23.14
N SER A 869 28.38 37.93 -23.57
CA SER A 869 27.25 38.37 -22.74
C SER A 869 26.17 37.29 -22.68
N ASN A 870 25.69 36.96 -21.47
CA ASN A 870 24.62 35.99 -21.26
C ASN A 870 23.32 36.70 -20.91
N VAL A 871 22.27 36.44 -21.69
CA VAL A 871 20.93 36.96 -21.49
C VAL A 871 20.00 35.77 -21.19
N ILE A 872 19.44 35.76 -19.99
CA ILE A 872 18.49 34.71 -19.56
C ILE A 872 17.08 35.24 -19.75
N VAL A 873 16.30 34.54 -20.55
CA VAL A 873 14.90 34.86 -20.83
C VAL A 873 13.98 33.86 -20.14
N PRO A 874 13.02 34.30 -19.30
CA PRO A 874 12.06 33.40 -18.68
C PRO A 874 10.93 33.03 -19.65
N PHE A 875 10.45 31.79 -19.56
CA PHE A 875 9.28 31.31 -20.27
C PHE A 875 8.24 30.75 -19.30
N ALA A 876 6.96 30.96 -19.59
CA ALA A 876 5.89 30.32 -18.83
C ALA A 876 5.82 28.81 -19.18
N PRO A 877 5.39 27.95 -18.24
CA PRO A 877 5.08 26.56 -18.56
C PRO A 877 4.11 26.44 -19.74
N GLY A 878 4.35 25.49 -20.65
CA GLY A 878 3.55 25.28 -21.86
C GLY A 878 3.65 26.39 -22.92
N PHE A 879 4.55 27.37 -22.75
CA PHE A 879 4.66 28.54 -23.65
C PHE A 879 4.85 28.14 -25.14
N PHE A 880 5.64 27.10 -25.40
CA PHE A 880 5.95 26.62 -26.75
C PHE A 880 4.87 25.76 -27.39
N GLU A 881 3.87 25.33 -26.63
CA GLU A 881 2.73 24.56 -27.15
C GLU A 881 1.64 25.47 -27.74
N ASN A 882 1.72 26.78 -27.47
CA ASN A 882 0.80 27.79 -28.00
C ASN A 882 1.45 28.56 -29.17
N ARG A 883 0.61 29.03 -30.11
CA ARG A 883 1.00 29.96 -31.18
C ARG A 883 1.63 31.27 -30.67
N ALA A 884 1.48 31.59 -29.39
CA ALA A 884 2.12 32.74 -28.75
C ALA A 884 3.66 32.70 -28.83
N SER A 885 4.26 31.50 -28.85
CA SER A 885 5.72 31.34 -28.97
C SER A 885 6.30 31.91 -30.26
N LEU A 886 5.56 31.85 -31.37
CA LEU A 886 5.98 32.38 -32.67
C LEU A 886 6.14 33.90 -32.69
N ASN A 887 5.47 34.60 -31.77
CA ASN A 887 5.53 36.06 -31.65
C ASN A 887 6.44 36.51 -30.49
N TYR A 888 7.22 35.61 -29.91
CA TYR A 888 8.12 35.97 -28.82
C TYR A 888 9.17 36.98 -29.28
N LEU A 889 9.31 38.06 -28.50
CA LEU A 889 10.28 39.11 -28.73
C LEU A 889 10.85 39.56 -27.39
N HIS A 890 12.17 39.55 -27.27
CA HIS A 890 12.88 40.09 -26.11
C HIS A 890 13.96 41.06 -26.58
N THR A 891 13.88 42.30 -26.11
CA THR A 891 14.84 43.36 -26.44
C THR A 891 15.70 43.67 -25.22
N PHE A 892 17.01 43.78 -25.44
CA PHE A 892 17.96 44.27 -24.45
C PHE A 892 18.97 45.19 -25.13
N ASN A 893 19.69 45.97 -24.33
CA ASN A 893 20.59 47.01 -24.84
C ASN A 893 22.05 46.54 -24.74
N LEU A 894 22.77 46.66 -25.84
CA LEU A 894 24.19 46.39 -26.01
C LEU A 894 24.74 47.38 -27.05
N PRO A 895 24.98 48.65 -26.70
CA PRO A 895 25.38 49.69 -27.66
C PRO A 895 26.84 49.53 -28.10
N ASP A 896 27.14 50.04 -29.30
CA ASP A 896 28.49 50.12 -29.87
C ASP A 896 29.24 48.77 -29.95
N ALA A 897 28.49 47.68 -30.14
CA ALA A 897 29.01 46.32 -30.21
C ALA A 897 28.82 45.72 -31.61
N ARG A 898 29.78 44.89 -32.02
CA ARG A 898 29.67 44.03 -33.20
C ARG A 898 29.44 42.59 -32.75
N ILE A 899 28.24 42.07 -32.90
CA ILE A 899 27.94 40.68 -32.56
C ILE A 899 28.45 39.78 -33.68
N CYS A 900 29.41 38.92 -33.35
CA CYS A 900 30.10 38.03 -34.29
C CYS A 900 29.42 36.65 -34.35
N ALA A 901 28.89 36.18 -33.22
CA ALA A 901 28.11 34.95 -33.14
C ALA A 901 27.13 34.97 -31.96
N ALA A 902 26.13 34.10 -32.02
CA ALA A 902 25.18 33.87 -30.93
C ALA A 902 24.93 32.37 -30.77
N GLU A 903 24.68 31.95 -29.53
CA GLU A 903 24.15 30.63 -29.23
C GLU A 903 22.96 30.70 -28.28
N PHE A 904 22.00 29.81 -28.49
CA PHE A 904 20.78 29.77 -27.69
C PHE A 904 20.44 28.33 -27.31
N PHE A 905 20.14 28.12 -26.03
CA PHE A 905 19.62 26.86 -25.50
C PHE A 905 18.51 27.13 -24.48
N VAL A 906 17.63 26.15 -24.27
CA VAL A 906 16.57 26.23 -23.27
C VAL A 906 16.80 25.25 -22.13
N SER A 907 16.23 25.53 -20.96
CA SER A 907 16.24 24.64 -19.82
C SER A 907 14.81 24.24 -19.45
N ASN A 908 14.58 22.94 -19.34
CA ASN A 908 13.33 22.36 -18.82
C ASN A 908 13.60 21.66 -17.48
N SER A 909 12.62 20.94 -16.93
CA SER A 909 12.77 20.25 -15.63
C SER A 909 13.86 19.15 -15.60
N PHE A 910 14.34 18.72 -16.77
CA PHE A 910 15.36 17.67 -16.93
C PHE A 910 16.77 18.23 -17.13
N GLY A 911 16.91 19.45 -17.65
CA GLY A 911 18.20 20.09 -17.89
C GLY A 911 18.20 21.01 -19.11
N SER A 912 19.39 21.41 -19.55
CA SER A 912 19.57 22.26 -20.72
C SER A 912 19.55 21.45 -22.01
N SER A 913 18.90 21.99 -23.05
CA SER A 913 18.94 21.45 -24.41
C SER A 913 20.35 21.60 -25.01
N GLN A 914 20.59 20.92 -26.13
CA GLN A 914 21.69 21.30 -27.01
C GLN A 914 21.50 22.75 -27.51
N ALA A 915 22.60 23.48 -27.66
CA ALA A 915 22.59 24.87 -28.13
C ALA A 915 22.54 24.94 -29.65
N ASN A 916 21.75 25.87 -30.16
CA ASN A 916 21.79 26.28 -31.57
C ASN A 916 22.81 27.42 -31.72
N GLN A 917 23.69 27.36 -32.71
CA GLN A 917 24.79 28.31 -32.89
C GLN A 917 24.70 28.98 -34.26
N VAL A 918 24.77 30.31 -34.29
CA VAL A 918 24.70 31.13 -35.51
C VAL A 918 25.92 32.04 -35.58
N CYS A 919 26.61 32.01 -36.72
CA CYS A 919 27.75 32.87 -37.02
C CYS A 919 27.34 34.04 -37.93
N TYR A 920 27.73 35.26 -37.57
CA TYR A 920 27.41 36.49 -38.31
C TYR A 920 28.62 37.12 -39.00
N THR A 921 29.82 36.57 -38.82
CA THR A 921 31.07 37.12 -39.39
C THR A 921 31.12 37.07 -40.91
N GLY A 922 30.28 36.25 -41.56
CA GLY A 922 30.14 36.21 -43.02
C GLY A 922 29.34 37.36 -43.62
N LEU A 923 28.75 38.24 -42.79
CA LEU A 923 28.08 39.45 -43.26
C LEU A 923 29.11 40.49 -43.74
N PRO A 924 28.74 41.43 -44.65
CA PRO A 924 29.66 42.43 -45.19
C PRO A 924 30.41 43.25 -44.13
N ASP A 925 29.76 43.51 -42.98
CA ASP A 925 30.30 44.31 -41.88
C ASP A 925 31.11 43.46 -40.87
N GLY A 926 31.29 42.16 -41.14
CA GLY A 926 31.99 41.22 -40.26
C GLY A 926 31.23 40.86 -38.97
N GLY A 927 29.94 41.19 -38.88
CA GLY A 927 29.04 40.90 -37.77
C GLY A 927 27.77 41.77 -37.78
N LEU A 928 26.92 41.63 -36.76
CA LEU A 928 25.75 42.50 -36.54
C LEU A 928 26.13 43.68 -35.66
N ARG A 929 26.18 44.88 -36.24
CA ARG A 929 26.55 46.12 -35.53
C ARG A 929 25.33 46.71 -34.81
N THR A 930 25.40 46.83 -33.48
CA THR A 930 24.29 47.32 -32.64
C THR A 930 24.20 48.84 -32.60
N LEU A 931 25.37 49.51 -32.64
CA LEU A 931 25.55 50.96 -32.68
C LEU A 931 24.96 51.68 -31.45
N SER A 932 25.25 52.96 -31.22
CA SER A 932 24.60 53.73 -30.13
C SER A 932 23.27 54.35 -30.54
N GLY A 933 23.03 54.49 -31.86
CA GLY A 933 21.91 55.25 -32.40
C GLY A 933 22.10 56.76 -32.30
N GLY A 934 21.29 57.47 -33.09
CA GLY A 934 21.35 58.94 -33.23
C GLY A 934 22.11 59.38 -34.48
N GLN A 935 22.29 60.70 -34.60
CA GLN A 935 23.09 61.28 -35.66
C GLN A 935 23.68 62.61 -35.21
N PHE A 936 24.88 62.90 -35.69
CA PHE A 936 25.44 64.24 -35.67
C PHE A 936 25.30 64.88 -37.05
N SER A 937 25.00 66.18 -37.07
CA SER A 937 24.87 66.95 -38.29
C SER A 937 25.74 68.20 -38.21
N ILE A 938 26.60 68.40 -39.22
CA ILE A 938 27.43 69.60 -39.37
C ILE A 938 26.94 70.35 -40.61
N GLN A 939 26.61 71.63 -40.46
CA GLN A 939 26.04 72.44 -41.53
C GLN A 939 26.90 73.66 -41.85
N VAL A 940 27.08 73.92 -43.15
CA VAL A 940 27.73 75.12 -43.68
C VAL A 940 26.73 75.84 -44.57
N GLY A 941 26.16 76.94 -44.05
CA GLY A 941 25.17 77.74 -44.76
C GLY A 941 25.78 78.68 -45.78
N GLY A 942 25.10 78.87 -46.92
CA GLY A 942 25.53 79.77 -47.98
C GLY A 942 26.44 79.11 -49.02
N ASN A 943 27.08 79.94 -49.85
CA ASN A 943 27.97 79.45 -50.92
C ASN A 943 29.23 78.83 -50.31
N LEU A 944 29.61 77.67 -50.80
CA LEU A 944 30.82 76.99 -50.32
C LEU A 944 32.08 77.72 -50.81
N ALA A 945 33.16 77.56 -50.07
CA ALA A 945 34.48 78.07 -50.43
C ALA A 945 35.53 77.09 -49.94
N THR A 946 36.73 77.13 -50.54
CA THR A 946 37.89 76.43 -49.97
C THR A 946 38.23 77.10 -48.64
N GLN A 947 37.96 76.42 -47.53
CA GLN A 947 38.10 76.97 -46.19
C GLN A 947 38.40 75.88 -45.17
N GLN A 948 39.24 76.20 -44.20
CA GLN A 948 39.50 75.34 -43.04
C GLN A 948 38.52 75.67 -41.91
N ASN A 949 38.16 74.68 -41.09
CA ASN A 949 37.16 74.80 -40.02
C ASN A 949 35.85 75.43 -40.53
N ALA A 950 35.31 74.84 -41.59
CA ALA A 950 34.17 75.38 -42.35
C ALA A 950 32.88 75.51 -41.53
N ALA A 951 32.79 74.84 -40.38
CA ALA A 951 31.74 74.96 -39.37
C ALA A 951 32.36 74.94 -37.97
N PRO A 952 31.64 75.41 -36.93
CA PRO A 952 32.06 75.23 -35.54
C PRO A 952 32.38 73.75 -35.24
N PRO A 953 33.50 73.46 -34.55
CA PRO A 953 33.83 72.08 -34.17
C PRO A 953 32.74 71.45 -33.30
N LEU A 954 32.42 70.19 -33.60
CA LEU A 954 31.49 69.37 -32.83
C LEU A 954 32.26 68.68 -31.69
N PHE A 955 31.79 68.84 -30.46
CA PHE A 955 32.34 68.15 -29.29
C PHE A 955 31.61 66.81 -29.08
N ILE A 956 32.39 65.74 -28.92
CA ILE A 956 31.87 64.38 -28.71
C ILE A 956 31.80 64.09 -27.21
N GLU A 957 30.59 63.95 -26.68
CA GLU A 957 30.35 63.78 -25.23
C GLU A 957 30.66 62.36 -24.73
N ALA A 958 30.52 61.35 -25.60
CA ALA A 958 30.80 59.94 -25.32
C ALA A 958 31.37 59.26 -26.56
N ALA A 959 32.16 58.21 -26.40
CA ALA A 959 32.70 57.48 -27.54
C ALA A 959 31.57 56.74 -28.27
N HIS A 960 31.57 56.79 -29.61
CA HIS A 960 30.53 56.17 -30.43
C HIS A 960 31.10 55.44 -31.64
N ALA A 961 30.57 54.25 -31.92
CA ALA A 961 30.77 53.60 -33.20
C ALA A 961 29.97 54.34 -34.27
N VAL A 962 30.57 54.52 -35.45
CA VAL A 962 29.89 55.18 -36.57
C VAL A 962 29.24 54.13 -37.46
N ARG A 963 27.97 54.32 -37.79
CA ARG A 963 27.29 53.55 -38.83
C ARG A 963 27.83 53.90 -40.21
N ASP A 964 27.63 55.15 -40.61
CA ASP A 964 28.07 55.68 -41.89
C ASP A 964 28.13 57.20 -41.88
N ILE A 965 28.94 57.75 -42.79
CA ILE A 965 29.10 59.19 -42.97
C ILE A 965 28.81 59.56 -44.41
N ARG A 966 28.00 60.61 -44.59
CA ARG A 966 27.62 61.15 -45.89
C ARG A 966 27.43 62.64 -45.84
N ALA A 967 27.52 63.29 -46.98
CA ALA A 967 27.29 64.71 -47.15
C ALA A 967 26.29 64.98 -48.28
N SER A 968 25.57 66.08 -48.14
CA SER A 968 24.66 66.58 -49.17
C SER A 968 24.68 68.10 -49.23
N VAL A 969 24.51 68.66 -50.42
CA VAL A 969 24.34 70.10 -50.65
C VAL A 969 22.94 70.39 -51.20
N ASN A 970 22.35 71.51 -50.81
CA ASN A 970 21.06 71.96 -51.34
C ASN A 970 21.18 72.36 -52.82
N GLN A 971 22.29 73.02 -53.18
CA GLN A 971 22.62 73.34 -54.57
C GLN A 971 23.95 72.70 -54.95
N ALA A 972 23.95 71.87 -55.98
CA ALA A 972 25.15 71.23 -56.51
C ALA A 972 26.18 72.27 -56.99
N ALA A 973 27.46 71.98 -56.80
CA ALA A 973 28.53 72.75 -57.41
C ALA A 973 28.57 72.52 -58.93
N SER A 974 28.91 73.55 -59.71
CA SER A 974 29.21 73.45 -61.13
C SER A 974 30.65 73.87 -61.36
N GLY A 975 31.46 73.00 -61.98
CA GLY A 975 32.86 73.25 -62.27
C GLY A 975 33.81 73.07 -61.08
N TYR A 976 33.32 72.56 -59.95
CA TYR A 976 34.13 72.14 -58.81
C TYR A 976 33.67 70.77 -58.30
N ASN A 977 34.62 69.91 -57.93
CA ASN A 977 34.37 68.80 -57.01
C ASN A 977 34.57 69.32 -55.58
N ILE A 978 33.62 69.04 -54.69
CA ILE A 978 33.71 69.42 -53.28
C ILE A 978 34.38 68.26 -52.54
N SER A 979 35.61 68.47 -52.07
CA SER A 979 36.28 67.56 -51.14
C SER A 979 36.08 68.06 -49.72
N ILE A 980 35.65 67.16 -48.84
CA ILE A 980 35.31 67.45 -47.44
C ILE A 980 36.17 66.54 -46.58
N ASP A 981 37.16 67.13 -45.91
CA ASP A 981 38.01 66.41 -44.97
C ASP A 981 37.39 66.55 -43.58
N ILE A 982 36.96 65.43 -43.01
CA ILE A 982 36.47 65.36 -41.63
C ILE A 982 37.66 65.01 -40.77
N LEU A 983 37.94 65.82 -39.75
CA LEU A 983 39.07 65.63 -38.85
C LEU A 983 38.61 65.40 -37.43
N GLN A 984 39.18 64.40 -36.76
CA GLN A 984 39.04 64.16 -35.33
C GLN A 984 40.32 64.63 -34.63
N ASN A 985 40.21 65.59 -33.70
CA ASN A 985 41.36 66.19 -33.01
C ASN A 985 42.44 66.71 -33.97
N GLY A 986 42.03 67.21 -35.15
CA GLY A 986 42.92 67.72 -36.19
C GLY A 986 43.59 66.67 -37.07
N VAL A 987 43.36 65.37 -36.84
CA VAL A 987 43.82 64.27 -37.71
C VAL A 987 42.70 63.88 -38.66
N GLU A 988 43.03 63.63 -39.94
CA GLU A 988 42.04 63.18 -40.92
C GLU A 988 41.37 61.88 -40.45
N TYR A 989 40.05 61.93 -40.31
CA TYR A 989 39.21 60.83 -39.89
C TYR A 989 38.60 60.12 -41.11
N CYS A 990 38.02 60.88 -42.03
CA CYS A 990 37.66 60.40 -43.37
C CYS A 990 37.46 61.56 -44.35
N GLN A 991 37.49 61.25 -45.64
CA GLN A 991 37.21 62.21 -46.71
C GLN A 991 35.93 61.85 -47.46
N LEU A 992 35.08 62.85 -47.71
CA LEU A 992 33.92 62.75 -48.58
C LEU A 992 34.13 63.60 -49.83
N GLN A 993 33.59 63.14 -50.95
CA GLN A 993 33.62 63.88 -52.20
C GLN A 993 32.23 64.02 -52.80
N ILE A 994 31.82 65.24 -53.11
CA ILE A 994 30.64 65.53 -53.94
C ILE A 994 31.13 65.94 -55.32
N PRO A 995 30.92 65.12 -56.37
CA PRO A 995 31.29 65.46 -57.73
C PRO A 995 30.54 66.70 -58.24
N SER A 996 31.15 67.44 -59.17
CA SER A 996 30.47 68.54 -59.88
C SER A 996 29.15 68.06 -60.49
N GLY A 997 28.07 68.80 -60.24
CA GLY A 997 26.71 68.50 -60.69
C GLY A 997 25.91 67.56 -59.78
N ALA A 998 26.53 66.94 -58.78
CA ALA A 998 25.86 66.08 -57.80
C ALA A 998 25.47 66.85 -56.52
N THR A 999 24.44 66.36 -55.83
CA THR A 999 23.99 66.91 -54.55
C THR A 999 24.37 66.05 -53.35
N THR A 1000 24.95 64.86 -53.54
CA THR A 1000 25.32 63.92 -52.47
C THR A 1000 26.73 63.37 -52.67
N SER A 1001 27.41 63.03 -51.58
CA SER A 1001 28.73 62.40 -51.61
C SER A 1001 28.66 60.88 -51.77
N ASN A 1002 29.84 60.25 -51.87
CA ASN A 1002 30.01 58.86 -51.48
C ASN A 1002 29.59 58.64 -50.01
N ILE A 1003 29.14 57.43 -49.68
CA ILE A 1003 28.89 57.02 -48.29
C ILE A 1003 30.14 56.28 -47.81
N ILE A 1004 30.71 56.72 -46.70
CA ILE A 1004 31.78 55.98 -46.02
C ILE A 1004 31.13 55.10 -44.97
N ASP A 1005 31.36 53.79 -45.08
CA ASP A 1005 30.92 52.82 -44.08
C ASP A 1005 31.81 52.94 -42.82
N GLY A 1006 31.16 53.16 -41.68
CA GLY A 1006 31.84 53.29 -40.42
C GLY A 1006 32.39 51.98 -39.85
N ALA A 1007 32.07 50.81 -40.42
CA ALA A 1007 32.71 49.55 -40.05
C ALA A 1007 34.22 49.54 -40.29
N SER A 1008 34.69 50.41 -41.19
CA SER A 1008 36.11 50.62 -41.55
C SER A 1008 36.77 51.81 -40.85
N LEU A 1009 36.01 52.59 -40.06
CA LEU A 1009 36.50 53.77 -39.37
C LEU A 1009 36.77 53.45 -37.88
N PRO A 1010 37.77 54.11 -37.25
CA PRO A 1010 37.89 54.05 -35.80
C PRO A 1010 36.69 54.73 -35.13
N ALA A 1011 36.40 54.44 -33.86
CA ALA A 1011 35.32 55.11 -33.15
C ALA A 1011 35.56 56.62 -33.00
N LEU A 1012 34.46 57.39 -32.91
CA LEU A 1012 34.53 58.77 -32.45
C LEU A 1012 34.92 58.74 -30.98
N ALA A 1013 36.05 59.37 -30.62
CA ALA A 1013 36.55 59.30 -29.26
C ALA A 1013 35.82 60.27 -28.33
N GLU A 1014 35.61 59.86 -27.09
CA GLU A 1014 35.09 60.74 -26.02
C GLU A 1014 35.98 61.98 -25.87
N ALA A 1015 35.35 63.13 -25.66
CA ALA A 1015 35.96 64.45 -25.57
C ALA A 1015 36.73 64.91 -26.82
N ALA A 1016 36.62 64.19 -27.94
CA ALA A 1016 37.22 64.63 -29.19
C ALA A 1016 36.46 65.79 -29.83
N THR A 1017 37.18 66.62 -30.58
CA THR A 1017 36.59 67.66 -31.42
C THR A 1017 36.60 67.21 -32.88
N VAL A 1018 35.42 67.16 -33.49
CA VAL A 1018 35.25 66.88 -34.93
C VAL A 1018 35.13 68.20 -35.68
N SER A 1019 36.07 68.47 -36.57
CA SER A 1019 36.10 69.66 -37.43
C SER A 1019 36.06 69.28 -38.91
N ILE A 1020 35.70 70.22 -39.78
CA ILE A 1020 35.61 69.97 -41.21
C ILE A 1020 36.41 71.00 -42.02
N ASN A 1021 37.15 70.53 -43.02
CA ASN A 1021 37.78 71.37 -44.03
C ASN A 1021 37.10 71.11 -45.38
N ILE A 1022 36.89 72.17 -46.16
CA ILE A 1022 36.31 72.09 -47.50
C ILE A 1022 37.36 72.54 -48.49
N THR A 1023 37.56 71.76 -49.54
CA THR A 1023 38.41 72.09 -50.68
C THR A 1023 37.60 71.99 -51.97
N LEU A 1024 37.49 73.10 -52.70
CA LEU A 1024 36.88 73.12 -54.02
C LEU A 1024 37.93 72.85 -55.09
N ASN A 1025 37.85 71.67 -55.70
CA ASN A 1025 38.78 71.23 -56.73
C ASN A 1025 38.21 71.55 -58.12
N VAL A 1026 38.86 72.44 -58.87
CA VAL A 1026 38.39 72.87 -60.21
C VAL A 1026 38.32 71.68 -61.17
N VAL A 1027 37.20 71.55 -61.87
CA VAL A 1027 37.03 70.60 -62.97
C VAL A 1027 37.45 71.30 -64.28
N PRO A 1028 38.47 70.81 -65.00
CA PRO A 1028 38.90 71.41 -66.26
C PRO A 1028 37.75 71.50 -67.28
N ASN A 1029 37.65 72.63 -68.00
CA ASN A 1029 36.66 72.89 -69.06
C ASN A 1029 35.17 72.93 -68.62
N ALA A 1030 34.89 73.31 -67.38
CA ALA A 1030 33.52 73.46 -66.91
C ALA A 1030 32.78 74.67 -67.56
N PRO A 1031 31.50 74.51 -67.96
CA PRO A 1031 30.74 75.55 -68.66
C PRO A 1031 30.29 76.72 -67.79
N SER A 1032 30.22 76.53 -66.47
CA SER A 1032 29.95 77.57 -65.48
C SER A 1032 30.57 77.21 -64.14
N MET A 1033 31.01 78.22 -63.39
CA MET A 1033 31.66 78.06 -62.09
C MET A 1033 30.70 78.49 -60.98
N ASN A 1034 30.22 77.52 -60.20
CA ASN A 1034 29.39 77.71 -59.01
C ASN A 1034 29.91 76.78 -57.91
N PRO A 1035 30.28 77.30 -56.72
CA PRO A 1035 30.86 76.49 -55.66
C PRO A 1035 29.88 75.52 -54.97
N GLY A 1036 28.58 75.60 -55.27
CA GLY A 1036 27.54 74.88 -54.54
C GLY A 1036 27.11 75.63 -53.26
N ARG A 1037 25.98 75.21 -52.67
CA ARG A 1037 25.36 75.92 -51.55
C ARG A 1037 24.75 74.98 -50.51
N ASP A 1038 24.83 75.40 -49.25
CA ASP A 1038 24.20 74.79 -48.06
C ASP A 1038 24.58 73.31 -47.89
N LEU A 1039 25.80 73.06 -47.40
CA LEU A 1039 26.31 71.72 -47.11
C LEU A 1039 25.78 71.21 -45.77
N THR A 1040 25.31 69.96 -45.75
CA THR A 1040 25.00 69.19 -44.55
C THR A 1040 25.81 67.89 -44.59
N ILE A 1041 26.59 67.65 -43.55
CA ILE A 1041 27.26 66.36 -43.31
C ILE A 1041 26.48 65.65 -42.22
N THR A 1042 26.13 64.38 -42.46
CA THR A 1042 25.44 63.53 -41.51
C THR A 1042 26.36 62.37 -41.12
N ILE A 1043 26.67 62.29 -39.83
CA ILE A 1043 27.37 61.17 -39.21
C ILE A 1043 26.29 60.39 -38.46
N ARG A 1044 25.93 59.20 -38.94
CA ARG A 1044 24.97 58.33 -38.24
C ARG A 1044 25.72 57.45 -37.27
N LEU A 1045 25.23 57.40 -36.03
CA LEU A 1045 25.79 56.55 -34.98
C LEU A 1045 25.11 55.20 -35.02
#